data_AF-A0A0R2RRC9-F1
#
_entry.id   AF-A0A0R2RRC9-F1
#
_cell.length_a   1.000
_cell.length_b   1.000
_cell.length_c   1.000
_cell.angle_alpha   90.00
_cell.angle_beta   90.00
_cell.angle_gamma   90.00
#
_symmetry.space_group_name_H-M   'P 1'
#
loop_
_entity.id
_entity.type
_entity.pdbx_description
1 polymer ?
#
loop_
_entity_poly.entity_id
_entity_poly.type
_entity_poly.pdbx_seq_one_letter_code
_entity_poly.pdbx_strand_id
1 'polypeptide(L)'
;MSTHVVVLGILLASGVGGVGKEEEGVNLESFNQQGIMMYGDRSLGGEPFAKDPSVVKFKGKYWMYYSVPTHDGNNGWKIGIASSLDMLRWKKEAQLESEHPSEAKGFCAPAALVWKGKIHLFYQSYGNKERDAICHAWSEDGIHFTREPSNPIFRPQGKWTCGRAIDAEVVPDGKRMLLYFATRDPGYEVQLMGVAAAPIDSDFSRGTWTQLVDGPILKPELPWEKKCLEAASILRRGKKLVMFYAGAYNNEPQQIGVATSEDGVKWKRMSDQPFLTNGKPGEWNESESGHPGIFQDEDGQTFLFYQGNRDGGKSWYLSKVKIGWKDGKPFVDERAQSAKLPLSAEDPAKNARLVWWREAKFGMFIHWGVYSAFGGEWKGQKVEGYAEHLQRIMKIKREEYLEKVVKPFNPTEFSAEEWVKTAKDTGMQYIVITSMHHDGVAMFDSKTDDYNVVKTSKFGRDPLKELKAACDKYGVKLGFYYSHAQDWSISGDPRYPEPNGPERRKAVVRKKVLPQIKELIENYHPALFWGDTPHHNPKELNEQILAYLRKEDPTLIMNGRVAGAIYGDYLSTPDRPLEFGPMTKSEEQDWEAIPTTNESYGYHSLDKSHKSPSHFIRLLAKAAAKGGNLLLNIGPMGSGKMAPEDLSILHSIGKWWEVNGESIRGTTRTPLMRQSWGDSTLKGKNLYLHVFDWPSDGKLVVGGLKGEIEKATLLADRKTKLTVKRKGIDVEIDLPPRAPDMADSVILVECKATPQGDPVFLVQKNMPNRLSVFFADLLGTQKKDGWRLNKGTATTANVTGWRQRECGVHWSTRVNQKTCFDVVVRYDAPGADGKKKVETMGGTISKKSEDTFGGTFVVEIGNQKLKGEVIQQGEGVELNLGQVTLERGPVQIQVMTDTITGKELMRLQSVTLIPR
;
A
#
# COMPACT_ATOMS: atom_id res chain seq x y z
N MET A 1 33.95 -54.89 -10.98
CA MET A 1 32.57 -54.90 -10.46
C MET A 1 32.01 -53.50 -10.62
N SER A 2 30.88 -53.20 -11.26
CA SER A 2 30.03 -53.88 -12.24
C SER A 2 29.06 -52.80 -12.77
N THR A 3 29.09 -52.41 -14.06
CA THR A 3 28.09 -52.76 -15.12
C THR A 3 26.63 -52.45 -14.74
N HIS A 4 25.77 -51.72 -15.49
CA HIS A 4 25.71 -51.22 -16.90
C HIS A 4 24.99 -49.83 -16.93
N VAL A 5 24.96 -48.94 -17.94
CA VAL A 5 24.97 -48.96 -19.44
C VAL A 5 23.60 -49.25 -20.12
N VAL A 6 23.40 -48.63 -21.32
CA VAL A 6 22.21 -48.50 -22.23
C VAL A 6 21.35 -47.26 -21.93
N VAL A 7 21.21 -46.20 -22.75
CA VAL A 7 21.71 -45.76 -24.09
C VAL A 7 21.00 -46.28 -25.37
N LEU A 8 20.10 -45.45 -25.97
CA LEU A 8 19.69 -45.27 -27.40
C LEU A 8 18.46 -44.31 -27.45
N GLY A 9 18.07 -43.54 -28.48
CA GLY A 9 18.58 -43.19 -29.82
C GLY A 9 17.44 -42.47 -30.60
N ILE A 10 17.56 -41.22 -31.08
CA ILE A 10 18.14 -40.76 -32.38
C ILE A 10 17.12 -40.68 -33.56
N LEU A 11 17.24 -39.65 -34.42
CA LEU A 11 16.51 -39.35 -35.70
C LEU A 11 15.05 -38.86 -35.57
N LEU A 12 14.50 -37.92 -36.38
CA LEU A 12 14.95 -37.26 -37.63
C LEU A 12 14.44 -35.80 -37.75
N ALA A 13 14.94 -35.08 -38.78
CA ALA A 13 14.67 -33.65 -39.02
C ALA A 13 13.60 -33.38 -40.10
N SER A 14 13.30 -32.07 -40.28
CA SER A 14 12.63 -31.37 -41.41
C SER A 14 11.22 -30.84 -41.14
N GLY A 15 10.96 -29.59 -41.59
CA GLY A 15 9.68 -28.90 -41.44
C GLY A 15 9.83 -27.38 -41.34
N VAL A 16 9.91 -26.68 -42.48
CA VAL A 16 9.89 -25.21 -42.55
C VAL A 16 8.48 -24.68 -42.28
N GLY A 17 8.34 -23.64 -41.46
CA GLY A 17 7.05 -22.97 -41.23
C GLY A 17 7.12 -21.95 -40.11
N GLY A 18 7.36 -20.68 -40.45
CA GLY A 18 7.42 -19.60 -39.45
C GLY A 18 6.04 -19.11 -39.02
N VAL A 19 5.85 -18.96 -37.71
CA VAL A 19 4.88 -18.04 -37.10
C VAL A 19 5.61 -17.38 -35.93
N GLY A 20 5.47 -16.05 -35.79
CA GLY A 20 6.26 -15.28 -34.83
C GLY A 20 5.99 -15.70 -33.37
N LYS A 21 7.07 -15.83 -32.59
CA LYS A 21 6.96 -15.75 -31.13
C LYS A 21 6.89 -14.28 -30.75
N GLU A 22 5.77 -13.87 -30.16
CA GLU A 22 5.76 -12.68 -29.32
C GLU A 22 6.64 -12.97 -28.10
N GLU A 23 7.68 -12.17 -27.88
CA GLU A 23 8.53 -12.31 -26.69
C GLU A 23 7.77 -11.79 -25.46
N GLU A 24 7.54 -12.66 -24.47
CA GLU A 24 6.91 -12.26 -23.21
C GLU A 24 7.76 -11.19 -22.50
N GLY A 25 7.21 -9.97 -22.45
CA GLY A 25 7.82 -8.83 -21.79
C GLY A 25 7.95 -9.04 -20.28
N VAL A 26 9.07 -8.57 -19.70
CA VAL A 26 9.38 -8.75 -18.28
C VAL A 26 8.41 -7.94 -17.42
N ASN A 27 7.49 -8.61 -16.72
CA ASN A 27 6.54 -7.96 -15.83
C ASN A 27 7.22 -7.52 -14.51
N LEU A 28 7.73 -6.29 -14.46
CA LEU A 28 8.42 -5.73 -13.29
C LEU A 28 7.58 -5.67 -12.02
N GLU A 29 6.25 -5.55 -12.13
CA GLU A 29 5.39 -5.55 -10.95
C GLU A 29 5.42 -6.92 -10.26
N SER A 30 5.49 -8.00 -11.03
CA SER A 30 5.60 -9.37 -10.51
C SER A 30 6.90 -9.66 -9.73
N PHE A 31 8.02 -9.03 -10.11
CA PHE A 31 9.31 -9.19 -9.39
C PHE A 31 9.35 -8.35 -8.12
N ASN A 32 8.87 -7.11 -8.18
CA ASN A 32 8.73 -6.26 -6.98
C ASN A 32 7.72 -6.88 -5.97
N GLN A 33 6.68 -7.57 -6.43
CA GLN A 33 5.77 -8.37 -5.60
C GLN A 33 6.42 -9.63 -4.98
N GLN A 34 7.56 -10.09 -5.51
CA GLN A 34 8.36 -11.20 -4.95
C GLN A 34 9.45 -10.73 -3.98
N GLY A 35 9.57 -9.41 -3.74
CA GLY A 35 10.59 -8.82 -2.86
C GLY A 35 11.94 -8.53 -3.54
N ILE A 36 12.03 -8.73 -4.86
CA ILE A 36 13.21 -8.43 -5.67
C ILE A 36 13.05 -7.02 -6.22
N MET A 37 13.95 -6.10 -5.86
CA MET A 37 13.96 -4.74 -6.43
C MET A 37 14.24 -4.85 -7.93
N MET A 38 13.34 -4.31 -8.75
CA MET A 38 13.53 -4.13 -10.18
C MET A 38 13.07 -2.73 -10.59
N TYR A 39 14.01 -1.89 -11.03
CA TYR A 39 13.75 -0.54 -11.50
C TYR A 39 14.33 -0.32 -12.89
N GLY A 40 13.50 0.14 -13.83
CA GLY A 40 13.93 0.65 -15.13
C GLY A 40 13.09 1.88 -15.47
N ASP A 41 13.72 2.94 -15.96
CA ASP A 41 13.00 4.16 -16.32
C ASP A 41 12.17 3.92 -17.59
N ARG A 42 10.91 4.33 -17.57
CA ARG A 42 9.96 4.16 -18.68
C ARG A 42 9.56 5.49 -19.34
N SER A 43 10.12 6.62 -18.91
CA SER A 43 9.66 7.94 -19.38
C SER A 43 9.93 8.25 -20.86
N LEU A 44 10.73 7.42 -21.55
CA LEU A 44 11.12 7.62 -22.95
C LEU A 44 10.22 6.91 -23.97
N GLY A 45 9.21 6.15 -23.54
CA GLY A 45 8.30 5.45 -24.47
C GLY A 45 8.98 4.31 -25.25
N GLY A 46 9.51 3.32 -24.53
CA GLY A 46 10.18 2.15 -25.10
C GLY A 46 10.44 1.09 -24.02
N GLU A 47 11.42 0.22 -24.26
CA GLU A 47 11.90 -0.71 -23.23
C GLU A 47 12.44 0.05 -22.00
N PRO A 48 12.27 -0.50 -20.78
CA PRO A 48 12.73 0.17 -19.57
C PRO A 48 14.25 0.27 -19.52
N PHE A 49 14.75 1.42 -19.07
CA PHE A 49 16.17 1.72 -19.16
C PHE A 49 16.65 2.52 -17.94
N ALA A 50 17.43 1.89 -17.05
CA ALA A 50 18.20 2.59 -16.02
C ALA A 50 19.53 1.86 -15.80
N LYS A 51 20.64 2.62 -15.82
CA LYS A 51 22.01 2.12 -15.66
C LYS A 51 22.76 2.89 -14.57
N ASP A 52 23.94 2.42 -14.21
CA ASP A 52 24.94 3.14 -13.42
C ASP A 52 24.36 3.68 -12.07
N PRO A 53 23.93 2.80 -11.13
CA PRO A 53 23.21 3.17 -9.93
C PRO A 53 24.10 3.81 -8.86
N SER A 54 23.73 5.00 -8.36
CA SER A 54 24.29 5.55 -7.12
C SER A 54 23.20 5.97 -6.14
N VAL A 55 23.30 5.46 -4.91
CA VAL A 55 22.25 5.56 -3.88
C VAL A 55 22.77 6.22 -2.62
N VAL A 56 22.02 7.21 -2.13
CA VAL A 56 22.28 7.89 -0.85
C VAL A 56 20.99 8.09 -0.05
N LYS A 57 21.12 8.24 1.27
CA LYS A 57 20.01 8.62 2.15
C LYS A 57 20.15 10.07 2.55
N PHE A 58 19.12 10.88 2.29
CA PHE A 58 19.15 12.31 2.52
C PHE A 58 17.76 12.85 2.83
N LYS A 59 17.64 13.64 3.91
CA LYS A 59 16.37 14.20 4.41
C LYS A 59 15.26 13.14 4.59
N GLY A 60 15.60 12.02 5.20
CA GLY A 60 14.64 10.98 5.62
C GLY A 60 14.15 10.02 4.52
N LYS A 61 14.77 10.04 3.33
CA LYS A 61 14.46 9.11 2.24
C LYS A 61 15.72 8.72 1.45
N TYR A 62 15.61 7.62 0.70
CA TYR A 62 16.64 7.19 -0.24
C TYR A 62 16.46 7.93 -1.58
N TRP A 63 17.58 8.30 -2.18
CA TRP A 63 17.69 8.88 -3.50
C TRP A 63 18.57 7.98 -4.34
N MET A 64 18.18 7.76 -5.59
CA MET A 64 18.95 7.03 -6.58
C MET A 64 19.14 7.93 -7.80
N TYR A 65 20.40 8.14 -8.15
CA TYR A 65 20.83 8.78 -9.37
C TYR A 65 21.25 7.67 -10.32
N TYR A 66 20.82 7.74 -11.58
CA TYR A 66 21.04 6.69 -12.57
C TYR A 66 21.16 7.29 -13.98
N SER A 67 21.86 6.60 -14.87
CA SER A 67 21.98 6.97 -16.27
C SER A 67 20.74 6.56 -17.07
N VAL A 68 20.29 7.44 -17.96
CA VAL A 68 19.16 7.24 -18.87
C VAL A 68 19.47 7.87 -20.24
N PRO A 69 19.14 7.23 -21.38
CA PRO A 69 19.41 7.80 -22.70
C PRO A 69 18.54 9.03 -23.02
N THR A 70 18.91 9.80 -24.04
CA THR A 70 18.09 10.94 -24.52
C THR A 70 17.06 10.51 -25.59
N HIS A 71 15.91 11.17 -25.62
CA HIS A 71 14.81 10.88 -26.55
C HIS A 71 15.12 11.32 -28.00
N ASP A 72 16.10 12.20 -28.18
CA ASP A 72 16.22 13.07 -29.35
C ASP A 72 16.96 12.45 -30.56
N GLY A 73 17.13 11.12 -30.59
CA GLY A 73 17.84 10.38 -31.64
C GLY A 73 19.37 10.60 -31.70
N ASN A 74 19.88 11.64 -31.06
CA ASN A 74 21.29 11.79 -30.73
C ASN A 74 21.67 10.79 -29.62
N ASN A 75 22.82 10.11 -29.76
CA ASN A 75 23.34 9.09 -28.82
C ASN A 75 23.83 9.67 -27.46
N GLY A 76 23.07 10.59 -26.89
CA GLY A 76 23.34 11.24 -25.62
C GLY A 76 22.75 10.50 -24.41
N TRP A 77 23.20 10.90 -23.24
CA TRP A 77 22.75 10.41 -21.95
C TRP A 77 22.43 11.58 -21.02
N LYS A 78 21.57 11.33 -20.03
CA LYS A 78 21.26 12.21 -18.91
C LYS A 78 21.26 11.41 -17.62
N ILE A 79 21.17 12.12 -16.50
CA ILE A 79 21.00 11.52 -15.17
C ILE A 79 19.54 11.65 -14.75
N GLY A 80 18.88 10.52 -14.54
CA GLY A 80 17.57 10.44 -13.89
C GLY A 80 17.71 10.50 -12.37
N ILE A 81 16.65 10.97 -11.70
CA ILE A 81 16.56 11.08 -10.24
C ILE A 81 15.32 10.31 -9.79
N ALA A 82 15.50 9.30 -8.95
CA ALA A 82 14.43 8.56 -8.29
C ALA A 82 14.53 8.67 -6.77
N SER A 83 13.40 8.51 -6.08
CA SER A 83 13.36 8.39 -4.62
C SER A 83 12.60 7.17 -4.13
N SER A 84 12.93 6.72 -2.93
CA SER A 84 12.32 5.56 -2.27
C SER A 84 12.30 5.73 -0.75
N LEU A 85 11.36 5.05 -0.10
CA LEU A 85 11.30 4.91 1.36
C LEU A 85 11.75 3.52 1.86
N ASP A 86 11.87 2.54 0.97
CA ASP A 86 12.13 1.13 1.30
C ASP A 86 13.27 0.48 0.47
N MET A 87 13.88 1.24 -0.45
CA MET A 87 14.84 0.77 -1.47
C MET A 87 14.34 -0.34 -2.41
N LEU A 88 13.06 -0.73 -2.34
CA LEU A 88 12.43 -1.70 -3.23
C LEU A 88 11.62 -0.97 -4.30
N ARG A 89 10.79 -0.01 -3.89
CA ARG A 89 9.89 0.78 -4.74
C ARG A 89 10.51 2.14 -5.00
N TRP A 90 10.85 2.39 -6.25
CA TRP A 90 11.50 3.61 -6.68
C TRP A 90 10.57 4.43 -7.59
N LYS A 91 10.34 5.68 -7.21
CA LYS A 91 9.56 6.66 -7.97
C LYS A 91 10.53 7.61 -8.68
N LYS A 92 10.41 7.76 -10.01
CA LYS A 92 11.10 8.87 -10.72
C LYS A 92 10.56 10.20 -10.19
N GLU A 93 11.46 11.05 -9.73
CA GLU A 93 11.16 12.41 -9.27
C GLU A 93 11.48 13.45 -10.34
N ALA A 94 12.62 13.31 -11.01
CA ALA A 94 13.13 14.28 -11.97
C ALA A 94 14.17 13.66 -12.92
N GLN A 95 14.75 14.50 -13.76
CA GLN A 95 15.87 14.23 -14.63
C GLN A 95 16.70 15.52 -14.74
N LEU A 96 18.02 15.40 -14.75
CA LEU A 96 18.90 16.54 -14.97
C LEU A 96 18.95 16.91 -16.44
N GLU A 97 18.84 18.21 -16.71
CA GLU A 97 18.97 18.80 -18.03
C GLU A 97 20.38 19.36 -18.24
N SER A 98 20.77 19.63 -19.49
CA SER A 98 22.11 20.16 -19.79
C SER A 98 22.17 21.65 -19.42
N GLU A 99 23.05 22.02 -18.49
CA GLU A 99 23.23 23.39 -18.00
C GLU A 99 24.69 23.88 -18.11
N HIS A 100 25.66 22.98 -18.33
CA HIS A 100 27.07 23.33 -18.51
C HIS A 100 27.61 22.89 -19.89
N PRO A 101 28.53 23.64 -20.56
CA PRO A 101 29.05 23.28 -21.89
C PRO A 101 29.70 21.89 -22.00
N SER A 102 30.18 21.31 -20.90
CA SER A 102 30.70 19.93 -20.87
C SER A 102 29.62 18.86 -21.02
N GLU A 103 28.35 19.20 -20.75
CA GLU A 103 27.18 18.32 -20.80
C GLU A 103 26.50 18.31 -22.18
N ALA A 104 26.95 19.17 -23.11
CA ALA A 104 26.25 19.46 -24.38
C ALA A 104 26.06 18.26 -25.35
N LYS A 105 26.74 17.13 -25.10
CA LYS A 105 26.57 15.86 -25.84
C LYS A 105 25.93 14.74 -25.00
N GLY A 106 25.60 15.03 -23.76
CA GLY A 106 25.18 14.09 -22.74
C GLY A 106 26.16 13.96 -21.59
N PHE A 107 25.66 13.38 -20.50
CA PHE A 107 26.38 13.17 -19.24
C PHE A 107 25.70 12.04 -18.45
N CYS A 108 26.50 11.24 -17.74
CA CYS A 108 26.04 9.98 -17.13
C CYS A 108 26.98 9.50 -16.01
N ALA A 109 26.83 8.24 -15.58
CA ALA A 109 27.57 7.57 -14.52
C ALA A 109 27.66 8.40 -13.22
N PRO A 110 26.51 8.66 -12.56
CA PRO A 110 26.47 9.43 -11.33
C PRO A 110 27.12 8.70 -10.15
N ALA A 111 27.80 9.46 -9.28
CA ALA A 111 28.25 9.06 -7.96
C ALA A 111 27.86 10.14 -6.95
N ALA A 112 26.89 9.81 -6.10
CA ALA A 112 26.34 10.71 -5.10
C ALA A 112 26.99 10.51 -3.72
N LEU A 113 27.37 11.61 -3.09
CA LEU A 113 27.96 11.66 -1.76
C LEU A 113 27.17 12.67 -0.90
N VAL A 114 26.67 12.25 0.25
CA VAL A 114 26.13 13.19 1.26
C VAL A 114 27.28 13.75 2.06
N TRP A 115 27.56 15.05 1.91
CA TRP A 115 28.63 15.75 2.62
C TRP A 115 28.15 17.12 3.08
N LYS A 116 28.52 17.51 4.32
CA LYS A 116 28.21 18.83 4.92
C LYS A 116 26.75 19.31 4.71
N GLY A 117 25.78 18.40 4.79
CA GLY A 117 24.35 18.71 4.66
C GLY A 117 23.83 18.88 3.23
N LYS A 118 24.63 18.56 2.21
CA LYS A 118 24.26 18.59 0.79
C LYS A 118 24.49 17.23 0.13
N ILE A 119 23.80 16.97 -0.98
CA ILE A 119 24.18 15.91 -1.92
C ILE A 119 25.18 16.51 -2.90
N HIS A 120 26.38 15.95 -2.96
CA HIS A 120 27.37 16.21 -4.01
C HIS A 120 27.23 15.10 -5.05
N LEU A 121 27.08 15.46 -6.32
CA LEU A 121 26.98 14.54 -7.44
C LEU A 121 28.21 14.70 -8.32
N PHE A 122 29.01 13.64 -8.38
CA PHE A 122 30.10 13.49 -9.34
C PHE A 122 29.58 12.69 -10.53
N TYR A 123 29.96 13.04 -11.75
CA TYR A 123 29.43 12.42 -12.97
C TYR A 123 30.36 12.68 -14.14
N GLN A 124 30.19 12.01 -15.27
CA GLN A 124 31.00 12.27 -16.46
C GLN A 124 30.28 13.07 -17.53
N SER A 125 31.03 13.89 -18.27
CA SER A 125 30.63 14.24 -19.64
C SER A 125 30.68 12.99 -20.54
N TYR A 126 29.78 12.91 -21.52
CA TYR A 126 29.70 11.77 -22.44
C TYR A 126 29.81 12.22 -23.91
N GLY A 127 30.25 11.32 -24.80
CA GLY A 127 30.32 11.57 -26.25
C GLY A 127 31.52 12.41 -26.70
N ASN A 128 32.51 12.62 -25.84
CA ASN A 128 33.74 13.36 -26.11
C ASN A 128 34.98 12.48 -26.25
N LYS A 129 34.85 11.13 -26.15
CA LYS A 129 35.93 10.14 -26.34
C LYS A 129 37.06 10.35 -25.32
N GLU A 130 38.31 10.53 -25.78
CA GLU A 130 39.46 10.91 -24.95
C GLU A 130 39.22 12.21 -24.16
N ARG A 131 38.26 13.04 -24.58
CA ARG A 131 37.84 14.25 -23.88
C ARG A 131 36.63 14.07 -22.94
N ASP A 132 36.12 12.86 -22.67
CA ASP A 132 35.22 12.67 -21.52
C ASP A 132 36.00 12.93 -20.21
N ALA A 133 35.34 13.50 -19.20
CA ALA A 133 35.96 13.93 -17.95
C ALA A 133 34.94 13.98 -16.80
N ILE A 134 35.44 13.93 -15.56
CA ILE A 134 34.59 14.05 -14.36
C ILE A 134 34.19 15.50 -14.12
N CYS A 135 32.90 15.69 -13.90
CA CYS A 135 32.22 16.91 -13.50
C CYS A 135 31.69 16.76 -12.05
N HIS A 136 31.35 17.87 -11.43
CA HIS A 136 30.74 17.96 -10.10
C HIS A 136 29.55 18.92 -10.08
N ALA A 137 28.56 18.59 -9.27
CA ALA A 137 27.44 19.46 -8.92
C ALA A 137 27.00 19.21 -7.48
N TRP A 138 26.23 20.11 -6.88
CA TRP A 138 25.68 19.91 -5.54
C TRP A 138 24.21 20.33 -5.43
N SER A 139 23.48 19.73 -4.50
CA SER A 139 22.07 20.00 -4.25
C SER A 139 21.77 20.07 -2.75
N GLU A 140 20.89 20.99 -2.37
CA GLU A 140 20.36 21.09 -1.01
C GLU A 140 19.03 20.33 -0.82
N ASP A 141 18.36 19.91 -1.88
CA ASP A 141 17.06 19.20 -1.83
C ASP A 141 17.08 17.80 -2.48
N GLY A 142 18.12 17.47 -3.23
CA GLY A 142 18.32 16.21 -3.95
C GLY A 142 17.73 16.18 -5.36
N ILE A 143 17.12 17.28 -5.83
CA ILE A 143 16.48 17.39 -7.15
C ILE A 143 17.16 18.47 -7.98
N HIS A 144 17.35 19.66 -7.43
CA HIS A 144 17.91 20.81 -8.14
C HIS A 144 19.41 20.91 -7.85
N PHE A 145 20.24 20.83 -8.89
CA PHE A 145 21.69 20.78 -8.76
C PHE A 145 22.37 22.04 -9.30
N THR A 146 23.21 22.68 -8.49
CA THR A 146 24.12 23.73 -8.95
C THR A 146 25.41 23.07 -9.45
N ARG A 147 25.75 23.29 -10.72
CA ARG A 147 26.98 22.76 -11.35
C ARG A 147 28.19 23.55 -10.86
N GLU A 148 29.31 22.86 -10.64
CA GLU A 148 30.60 23.48 -10.33
C GLU A 148 31.10 24.31 -11.55
N PRO A 149 31.29 25.64 -11.43
CA PRO A 149 31.65 26.49 -12.57
C PRO A 149 32.97 26.13 -13.26
N SER A 150 33.89 25.47 -12.56
CA SER A 150 35.15 24.98 -13.13
C SER A 150 35.05 23.63 -13.85
N ASN A 151 33.83 23.08 -14.06
CA ASN A 151 33.61 21.80 -14.74
C ASN A 151 34.28 21.71 -16.13
N PRO A 152 34.74 20.52 -16.56
CA PRO A 152 34.96 19.33 -15.75
C PRO A 152 36.06 19.56 -14.71
N ILE A 153 35.91 18.97 -13.53
CA ILE A 153 36.81 19.13 -12.39
C ILE A 153 38.05 18.22 -12.45
N PHE A 154 38.02 17.10 -13.20
CA PHE A 154 39.17 16.18 -13.22
C PHE A 154 39.40 15.47 -14.56
N ARG A 155 40.69 15.32 -14.89
CA ARG A 155 41.24 14.49 -15.98
C ARG A 155 42.55 13.84 -15.51
N PRO A 156 42.81 12.56 -15.82
CA PRO A 156 44.10 11.98 -15.57
C PRO A 156 45.17 12.53 -16.53
N GLN A 157 46.42 12.39 -16.11
CA GLN A 157 47.61 12.79 -16.85
C GLN A 157 48.68 11.69 -16.75
N GLY A 158 49.65 11.73 -17.66
CA GLY A 158 50.73 10.74 -17.74
C GLY A 158 50.67 9.89 -19.02
N LYS A 159 51.71 9.09 -19.25
CA LYS A 159 51.86 8.29 -20.49
C LYS A 159 51.05 6.98 -20.50
N TRP A 160 50.37 6.65 -19.40
CA TRP A 160 49.62 5.41 -19.20
C TRP A 160 48.12 5.54 -19.55
N THR A 161 47.66 6.76 -19.85
CA THR A 161 46.24 7.11 -20.05
C THR A 161 46.04 7.87 -21.36
N CYS A 162 44.87 7.78 -21.97
CA CYS A 162 44.44 8.63 -23.07
C CYS A 162 43.90 10.02 -22.62
N GLY A 163 43.83 10.31 -21.33
CA GLY A 163 43.31 11.58 -20.78
C GLY A 163 41.80 11.62 -20.50
N ARG A 164 41.10 10.50 -20.75
CA ARG A 164 39.68 10.29 -20.45
C ARG A 164 39.48 10.06 -18.95
N ALA A 165 38.43 10.61 -18.35
CA ALA A 165 37.99 10.25 -17.00
C ALA A 165 36.49 9.96 -16.99
N ILE A 166 36.11 8.78 -16.50
CA ILE A 166 34.73 8.27 -16.45
C ILE A 166 34.51 7.47 -15.15
N ASP A 167 33.27 7.12 -14.86
CA ASP A 167 32.77 6.27 -13.76
C ASP A 167 33.40 6.65 -12.41
N ALA A 168 33.06 7.86 -11.96
CA ALA A 168 33.56 8.44 -10.72
C ALA A 168 33.11 7.63 -9.50
N GLU A 169 33.91 7.66 -8.44
CA GLU A 169 33.48 7.32 -7.07
C GLU A 169 34.24 8.19 -6.07
N VAL A 170 33.55 8.72 -5.05
CA VAL A 170 34.15 9.66 -4.10
C VAL A 170 33.92 9.23 -2.65
N VAL A 171 35.01 8.96 -1.94
CA VAL A 171 35.00 8.45 -0.57
C VAL A 171 35.93 9.28 0.35
N PRO A 172 35.49 9.61 1.58
CA PRO A 172 36.37 10.27 2.56
C PRO A 172 37.45 9.34 3.10
N ASP A 173 38.69 9.83 3.15
CA ASP A 173 39.87 9.17 3.74
C ASP A 173 40.69 10.14 4.60
N GLY A 174 40.44 10.11 5.91
CA GLY A 174 41.13 10.93 6.89
C GLY A 174 40.97 12.42 6.61
N LYS A 175 42.03 13.06 6.08
CA LYS A 175 42.06 14.50 5.74
C LYS A 175 41.88 14.78 4.23
N ARG A 176 41.47 13.79 3.44
CA ARG A 176 41.30 13.88 1.98
C ARG A 176 39.97 13.28 1.53
N MET A 177 39.43 13.77 0.42
CA MET A 177 38.53 12.99 -0.43
C MET A 177 39.36 12.23 -1.46
N LEU A 178 39.06 10.96 -1.69
CA LEU A 178 39.60 10.17 -2.80
C LEU A 178 38.56 10.13 -3.92
N LEU A 179 38.99 10.47 -5.15
CA LEU A 179 38.21 10.32 -6.38
C LEU A 179 38.81 9.17 -7.19
N TYR A 180 38.05 8.10 -7.34
CA TYR A 180 38.35 7.00 -8.25
C TYR A 180 37.69 7.27 -9.60
N PHE A 181 38.32 6.80 -10.67
CA PHE A 181 37.83 6.97 -12.03
C PHE A 181 38.35 5.85 -12.93
N ALA A 182 37.57 5.50 -13.95
CA ALA A 182 38.04 4.71 -15.08
C ALA A 182 38.61 5.63 -16.18
N THR A 183 39.57 5.08 -16.94
CA THR A 183 40.23 5.70 -18.08
C THR A 183 40.61 4.61 -19.09
N ARG A 184 41.21 4.96 -20.23
CA ARG A 184 41.80 3.96 -21.13
C ARG A 184 43.29 4.17 -21.28
N ASP A 185 43.97 3.10 -21.65
CA ASP A 185 45.35 3.15 -22.10
C ASP A 185 45.50 4.07 -23.35
N PRO A 186 46.72 4.47 -23.75
CA PRO A 186 46.93 5.35 -24.89
C PRO A 186 46.43 4.78 -26.23
N GLY A 187 46.35 3.45 -26.38
CA GLY A 187 45.77 2.78 -27.55
C GLY A 187 44.24 2.75 -27.57
N TYR A 188 43.58 3.19 -26.50
CA TYR A 188 42.11 3.14 -26.32
C TYR A 188 41.53 1.71 -26.26
N GLU A 189 42.36 0.69 -26.07
CA GLU A 189 41.98 -0.73 -26.09
C GLU A 189 41.52 -1.26 -24.74
N VAL A 190 42.25 -0.92 -23.68
CA VAL A 190 42.11 -1.47 -22.34
C VAL A 190 41.65 -0.36 -21.40
N GLN A 191 40.56 -0.63 -20.70
CA GLN A 191 40.00 0.28 -19.71
C GLN A 191 40.55 -0.06 -18.31
N LEU A 192 41.05 0.98 -17.64
CA LEU A 192 41.95 0.97 -16.50
C LEU A 192 41.39 1.87 -15.39
N MET A 193 41.72 1.61 -14.13
CA MET A 193 41.28 2.45 -13.00
C MET A 193 42.43 3.30 -12.46
N GLY A 194 42.13 4.56 -12.11
CA GLY A 194 43.05 5.49 -11.44
C GLY A 194 42.45 6.09 -10.17
N VAL A 195 43.26 6.88 -9.45
CA VAL A 195 42.82 7.62 -8.26
C VAL A 195 43.48 9.00 -8.17
N ALA A 196 42.67 9.97 -7.75
CA ALA A 196 43.07 11.32 -7.39
C ALA A 196 42.59 11.65 -5.97
N ALA A 197 43.08 12.74 -5.39
CA ALA A 197 42.61 13.24 -4.10
C ALA A 197 42.50 14.75 -4.07
N ALA A 198 41.56 15.24 -3.26
CA ALA A 198 41.44 16.62 -2.85
C ALA A 198 41.47 16.73 -1.31
N PRO A 199 41.79 17.89 -0.72
CA PRO A 199 41.59 18.12 0.71
C PRO A 199 40.13 17.87 1.13
N ILE A 200 39.89 17.29 2.31
CA ILE A 200 38.53 16.94 2.79
C ILE A 200 37.57 18.14 2.88
N ASP A 201 38.14 19.34 3.03
CA ASP A 201 37.43 20.61 3.16
C ASP A 201 37.44 21.47 1.87
N SER A 202 37.89 20.93 0.73
CA SER A 202 37.88 21.68 -0.53
C SER A 202 36.47 21.93 -1.08
N ASP A 203 36.38 22.85 -2.04
CA ASP A 203 35.16 23.13 -2.81
C ASP A 203 34.91 22.14 -3.97
N PHE A 204 35.82 21.17 -4.15
CA PHE A 204 35.89 20.22 -5.28
C PHE A 204 36.09 20.84 -6.67
N SER A 205 36.43 22.13 -6.76
CA SER A 205 36.79 22.79 -8.01
C SER A 205 38.00 22.15 -8.68
N ARG A 206 38.17 22.38 -10.00
CA ARG A 206 39.19 21.74 -10.85
C ARG A 206 40.62 21.83 -10.30
N GLY A 207 40.96 22.92 -9.63
CA GLY A 207 42.30 23.13 -9.08
C GLY A 207 42.62 22.33 -7.81
N THR A 208 41.64 21.64 -7.22
CA THR A 208 41.79 20.96 -5.92
C THR A 208 42.17 19.48 -6.02
N TRP A 209 42.02 18.87 -7.19
CA TRP A 209 42.23 17.43 -7.42
C TRP A 209 43.63 17.12 -7.93
N THR A 210 44.35 16.27 -7.22
CA THR A 210 45.70 15.81 -7.55
C THR A 210 45.70 14.30 -7.78
N GLN A 211 46.14 13.86 -8.96
CA GLN A 211 46.35 12.42 -9.25
C GLN A 211 47.44 11.84 -8.33
N LEU A 212 47.18 10.69 -7.71
CA LEU A 212 48.09 10.16 -6.67
C LEU A 212 49.24 9.29 -7.21
N VAL A 213 49.10 8.74 -8.42
CA VAL A 213 50.07 7.82 -9.05
C VAL A 213 50.17 8.06 -10.55
N ASP A 214 51.34 7.85 -11.15
CA ASP A 214 51.55 7.87 -12.60
C ASP A 214 51.40 6.44 -13.18
N GLY A 215 50.19 5.89 -13.03
CA GLY A 215 49.86 4.53 -13.47
C GLY A 215 48.48 4.08 -12.98
N PRO A 216 47.95 2.97 -13.51
CA PRO A 216 46.69 2.41 -13.05
C PRO A 216 46.83 1.79 -11.65
N ILE A 217 45.83 2.01 -10.80
CA ILE A 217 45.73 1.33 -9.49
C ILE A 217 45.19 -0.10 -9.62
N LEU A 218 44.41 -0.36 -10.67
CA LEU A 218 43.92 -1.66 -11.11
C LEU A 218 43.83 -1.66 -12.64
N LYS A 219 44.15 -2.82 -13.23
CA LYS A 219 44.02 -3.12 -14.67
C LYS A 219 43.49 -4.56 -14.81
N PRO A 220 42.83 -4.92 -15.93
CA PRO A 220 42.38 -6.29 -16.17
C PRO A 220 43.53 -7.30 -16.10
N GLU A 221 43.37 -8.32 -15.25
CA GLU A 221 44.35 -9.40 -15.06
C GLU A 221 43.68 -10.78 -14.95
N LEU A 222 42.39 -10.84 -14.59
CA LEU A 222 41.61 -12.08 -14.52
C LEU A 222 40.87 -12.36 -15.83
N PRO A 223 40.67 -13.63 -16.23
CA PRO A 223 40.03 -13.97 -17.52
C PRO A 223 38.64 -13.37 -17.72
N TRP A 224 37.87 -13.19 -16.65
CA TRP A 224 36.51 -12.62 -16.69
C TRP A 224 36.50 -11.08 -16.75
N GLU A 225 37.61 -10.40 -16.44
CA GLU A 225 37.74 -8.93 -16.54
C GLU A 225 37.99 -8.48 -17.99
N LYS A 226 38.37 -9.40 -18.88
CA LYS A 226 38.66 -9.17 -20.31
C LYS A 226 39.61 -7.96 -20.53
N LYS A 227 39.11 -6.88 -21.15
CA LYS A 227 39.83 -5.62 -21.43
C LYS A 227 39.23 -4.42 -20.66
N CYS A 228 38.40 -4.64 -19.64
CA CYS A 228 37.77 -3.54 -18.91
C CYS A 228 37.77 -3.74 -17.40
N LEU A 229 38.24 -2.72 -16.66
CA LEU A 229 37.87 -2.46 -15.28
C LEU A 229 37.27 -1.06 -15.18
N GLU A 230 36.05 -0.95 -14.66
CA GLU A 230 35.31 0.31 -14.54
C GLU A 230 34.42 0.36 -13.29
N ALA A 231 33.70 1.46 -13.08
CA ALA A 231 32.70 1.62 -12.03
C ALA A 231 33.18 1.17 -10.62
N ALA A 232 34.11 1.92 -10.03
CA ALA A 232 34.43 1.75 -8.61
C ALA A 232 33.19 2.04 -7.75
N SER A 233 33.01 1.30 -6.66
CA SER A 233 32.13 1.73 -5.58
C SER A 233 32.64 1.20 -4.23
N ILE A 234 32.81 2.07 -3.25
CA ILE A 234 33.74 1.87 -2.14
C ILE A 234 33.09 2.09 -0.78
N LEU A 235 33.27 1.10 0.11
CA LEU A 235 32.88 1.18 1.51
C LEU A 235 34.11 1.13 2.43
N ARG A 236 34.15 1.99 3.45
CA ARG A 236 35.14 1.90 4.53
C ARG A 236 34.73 0.87 5.58
N ARG A 237 35.63 -0.06 5.88
CA ARG A 237 35.47 -1.12 6.89
C ARG A 237 36.66 -1.07 7.85
N GLY A 238 36.53 -0.27 8.90
CA GLY A 238 37.59 -0.01 9.87
C GLY A 238 38.80 0.67 9.21
N LYS A 239 39.98 0.05 9.28
CA LYS A 239 41.22 0.55 8.65
C LYS A 239 41.32 0.27 7.14
N LYS A 240 40.36 -0.45 6.55
CA LYS A 240 40.40 -0.85 5.13
C LYS A 240 39.31 -0.16 4.32
N LEU A 241 39.62 0.09 3.06
CA LEU A 241 38.64 0.30 2.01
C LEU A 241 38.34 -1.03 1.31
N VAL A 242 37.09 -1.22 0.92
CA VAL A 242 36.62 -2.35 0.11
C VAL A 242 35.94 -1.77 -1.11
N MET A 243 36.46 -2.09 -2.29
CA MET A 243 35.97 -1.65 -3.60
C MET A 243 35.25 -2.81 -4.25
N PHE A 244 34.00 -2.58 -4.62
CA PHE A 244 33.32 -3.34 -5.66
C PHE A 244 33.66 -2.66 -7.00
N TYR A 245 33.95 -3.43 -8.04
CA TYR A 245 34.31 -2.90 -9.36
C TYR A 245 33.69 -3.75 -10.46
N ALA A 246 33.36 -3.14 -11.60
CA ALA A 246 32.92 -3.86 -12.79
C ALA A 246 34.12 -4.39 -13.59
N GLY A 247 34.03 -5.63 -14.05
CA GLY A 247 34.96 -6.25 -14.98
C GLY A 247 34.26 -6.73 -16.26
N ALA A 248 34.97 -6.65 -17.38
CA ALA A 248 34.44 -6.72 -18.76
C ALA A 248 33.53 -5.54 -19.15
N TYR A 249 33.33 -5.37 -20.46
CA TYR A 249 32.42 -4.36 -20.99
C TYR A 249 30.95 -4.77 -20.80
N ASN A 250 30.04 -3.79 -20.88
CA ASN A 250 28.61 -4.04 -20.84
C ASN A 250 28.21 -5.15 -21.84
N ASN A 251 27.40 -6.11 -21.40
CA ASN A 251 26.94 -7.31 -22.12
C ASN A 251 28.02 -8.31 -22.55
N GLU A 252 29.24 -8.24 -21.99
CA GLU A 252 30.36 -9.13 -22.38
C GLU A 252 30.77 -10.32 -21.45
N PRO A 253 29.90 -10.94 -20.63
CA PRO A 253 28.97 -10.29 -19.71
C PRO A 253 29.76 -9.47 -18.68
N GLN A 254 29.30 -8.25 -18.39
CA GLN A 254 29.88 -7.47 -17.29
C GLN A 254 29.52 -8.13 -15.95
N GLN A 255 30.50 -8.22 -15.05
CA GLN A 255 30.37 -8.86 -13.74
C GLN A 255 31.08 -8.02 -12.66
N ILE A 256 30.78 -8.25 -11.38
CA ILE A 256 31.35 -7.45 -10.28
C ILE A 256 32.43 -8.24 -9.53
N GLY A 257 33.62 -7.65 -9.39
CA GLY A 257 34.71 -8.12 -8.54
C GLY A 257 34.81 -7.33 -7.23
N VAL A 258 35.70 -7.79 -6.34
CA VAL A 258 36.00 -7.09 -5.08
C VAL A 258 37.50 -7.01 -4.83
N ALA A 259 37.97 -5.82 -4.49
CA ALA A 259 39.32 -5.55 -4.02
C ALA A 259 39.32 -4.84 -2.65
N THR A 260 40.45 -4.88 -1.94
CA THR A 260 40.65 -4.15 -0.68
C THR A 260 41.98 -3.40 -0.66
N SER A 261 42.02 -2.29 0.06
CA SER A 261 43.20 -1.44 0.26
C SER A 261 43.26 -0.91 1.70
N GLU A 262 44.47 -0.60 2.18
CA GLU A 262 44.72 0.10 3.44
C GLU A 262 45.14 1.57 3.23
N ASP A 263 45.62 1.93 2.04
CA ASP A 263 46.12 3.28 1.69
C ASP A 263 45.31 3.98 0.59
N GLY A 264 44.27 3.32 0.07
CA GLY A 264 43.41 3.79 -1.03
C GLY A 264 44.06 3.76 -2.42
N VAL A 265 45.35 3.43 -2.53
CA VAL A 265 46.14 3.49 -3.77
C VAL A 265 46.53 2.09 -4.24
N LYS A 266 46.98 1.23 -3.32
CA LYS A 266 47.38 -0.15 -3.61
C LYS A 266 46.21 -1.08 -3.30
N TRP A 267 45.70 -1.73 -4.34
CA TRP A 267 44.54 -2.60 -4.25
C TRP A 267 44.93 -4.06 -4.42
N LYS A 268 44.34 -4.92 -3.58
CA LYS A 268 44.47 -6.37 -3.68
C LYS A 268 43.10 -6.98 -3.93
N ARG A 269 42.93 -7.73 -5.03
CA ARG A 269 41.73 -8.52 -5.30
C ARG A 269 41.48 -9.53 -4.17
N MET A 270 40.21 -9.70 -3.80
CA MET A 270 39.80 -10.61 -2.72
C MET A 270 39.46 -12.02 -3.21
N SER A 271 39.32 -12.18 -4.53
CA SER A 271 38.94 -13.40 -5.24
C SER A 271 39.42 -13.32 -6.70
N ASP A 272 39.76 -14.45 -7.31
CA ASP A 272 40.02 -14.58 -8.74
C ASP A 272 38.74 -14.87 -9.56
N GLN A 273 37.64 -15.17 -8.87
CA GLN A 273 36.29 -15.31 -9.43
C GLN A 273 35.47 -14.04 -9.17
N PRO A 274 34.47 -13.71 -10.02
CA PRO A 274 33.52 -12.64 -9.75
C PRO A 274 32.86 -12.82 -8.37
N PHE A 275 32.57 -11.70 -7.72
CA PHE A 275 31.77 -11.63 -6.50
C PHE A 275 30.27 -11.72 -6.79
N LEU A 276 29.83 -11.06 -7.87
CA LEU A 276 28.49 -11.23 -8.44
C LEU A 276 28.66 -11.52 -9.94
N THR A 277 28.20 -12.69 -10.36
CA THR A 277 28.18 -13.09 -11.77
C THR A 277 26.93 -12.55 -12.46
N ASN A 278 26.91 -12.58 -13.79
CA ASN A 278 25.67 -12.45 -14.55
C ASN A 278 24.72 -13.63 -14.27
N GLY A 279 23.45 -13.46 -14.66
CA GLY A 279 22.42 -14.48 -14.53
C GLY A 279 22.70 -15.71 -15.39
N LYS A 280 22.08 -16.84 -15.03
CA LYS A 280 22.05 -18.06 -15.84
C LYS A 280 21.23 -17.84 -17.11
N PRO A 281 21.39 -18.67 -18.15
CA PRO A 281 20.56 -18.61 -19.35
C PRO A 281 19.06 -18.58 -19.03
N GLY A 282 18.37 -17.54 -19.52
CA GLY A 282 16.96 -17.24 -19.27
C GLY A 282 16.65 -16.35 -18.06
N GLU A 283 17.63 -16.02 -17.20
CA GLU A 283 17.45 -15.06 -16.10
C GLU A 283 17.46 -13.60 -16.63
N TRP A 284 16.79 -12.68 -15.93
CA TRP A 284 16.60 -11.28 -16.39
C TRP A 284 17.89 -10.49 -16.58
N ASN A 285 18.98 -10.97 -15.97
CA ASN A 285 20.33 -10.42 -15.94
C ASN A 285 21.35 -11.35 -16.63
N GLU A 286 20.92 -12.24 -17.54
CA GLU A 286 21.83 -13.20 -18.20
C GLU A 286 22.93 -12.53 -19.04
N SER A 287 22.69 -11.33 -19.58
CA SER A 287 23.69 -10.59 -20.37
C SER A 287 24.74 -9.90 -19.49
N GLU A 288 24.42 -9.53 -18.24
CA GLU A 288 25.37 -8.92 -17.30
C GLU A 288 24.79 -8.74 -15.89
N SER A 289 25.69 -8.58 -14.90
CA SER A 289 25.38 -8.00 -13.59
C SER A 289 26.52 -7.08 -13.20
N GLY A 290 26.43 -5.84 -13.69
CA GLY A 290 27.53 -4.88 -13.78
C GLY A 290 27.29 -3.59 -13.00
N HIS A 291 28.19 -2.62 -13.23
CA HIS A 291 28.21 -1.28 -12.65
C HIS A 291 27.76 -1.19 -11.17
N PRO A 292 28.62 -1.58 -10.21
CA PRO A 292 28.24 -1.67 -8.81
C PRO A 292 28.00 -0.29 -8.17
N GLY A 293 27.05 -0.24 -7.23
CA GLY A 293 26.83 0.88 -6.30
C GLY A 293 26.66 0.35 -4.87
N ILE A 294 27.71 0.41 -4.05
CA ILE A 294 27.66 -0.02 -2.65
C ILE A 294 27.05 1.09 -1.78
N PHE A 295 26.01 0.75 -1.03
CA PHE A 295 25.35 1.64 -0.10
C PHE A 295 25.33 1.02 1.31
N GLN A 296 25.63 1.82 2.33
CA GLN A 296 25.41 1.44 3.72
C GLN A 296 24.40 2.40 4.34
N ASP A 297 23.32 1.85 4.89
CA ASP A 297 22.32 2.63 5.61
C ASP A 297 22.80 3.01 7.03
N GLU A 298 22.12 3.99 7.63
CA GLU A 298 22.38 4.51 8.99
C GLU A 298 22.27 3.42 10.07
N ASP A 299 21.50 2.35 9.83
CA ASP A 299 21.40 1.18 10.71
C ASP A 299 22.57 0.18 10.56
N GLY A 300 23.50 0.46 9.63
CA GLY A 300 24.68 -0.33 9.33
C GLY A 300 24.46 -1.44 8.29
N GLN A 301 23.24 -1.68 7.80
CA GLN A 301 22.98 -2.65 6.73
C GLN A 301 23.65 -2.22 5.43
N THR A 302 24.26 -3.18 4.72
CA THR A 302 24.96 -2.95 3.45
C THR A 302 24.18 -3.55 2.29
N PHE A 303 24.00 -2.79 1.21
CA PHE A 303 23.36 -3.22 -0.02
C PHE A 303 24.26 -2.89 -1.21
N LEU A 304 24.41 -3.85 -2.12
CA LEU A 304 25.08 -3.64 -3.40
C LEU A 304 24.00 -3.51 -4.48
N PHE A 305 23.85 -2.30 -5.01
CA PHE A 305 23.08 -2.04 -6.22
C PHE A 305 23.93 -2.41 -7.44
N TYR A 306 23.27 -2.84 -8.50
CA TYR A 306 23.90 -3.26 -9.76
C TYR A 306 22.89 -3.14 -10.90
N GLN A 307 23.39 -3.04 -12.13
CA GLN A 307 22.57 -3.09 -13.33
C GLN A 307 22.56 -4.49 -13.95
N GLY A 308 21.52 -4.83 -14.73
CA GLY A 308 21.46 -6.06 -15.51
C GLY A 308 20.41 -6.00 -16.63
N ASN A 309 20.56 -6.88 -17.62
CA ASN A 309 19.58 -7.15 -18.67
C ASN A 309 19.78 -8.56 -19.26
N ARG A 310 18.87 -8.99 -20.14
CA ARG A 310 18.91 -10.29 -20.83
C ARG A 310 19.02 -10.21 -22.35
N ASP A 311 18.92 -9.01 -22.92
CA ASP A 311 18.60 -8.79 -24.33
C ASP A 311 19.74 -8.14 -25.12
N GLY A 312 20.96 -8.15 -24.55
CA GLY A 312 22.13 -7.51 -25.12
C GLY A 312 22.09 -5.98 -25.03
N GLY A 313 21.29 -5.42 -24.12
CA GLY A 313 21.18 -3.98 -23.88
C GLY A 313 20.10 -3.26 -24.68
N LYS A 314 18.99 -3.93 -24.98
CA LYS A 314 17.75 -3.25 -25.44
C LYS A 314 17.00 -2.66 -24.24
N SER A 315 16.99 -3.37 -23.12
CA SER A 315 16.51 -2.88 -21.81
C SER A 315 17.67 -2.82 -20.81
N TRP A 316 17.47 -2.11 -19.71
CA TRP A 316 18.36 -2.15 -18.56
C TRP A 316 17.60 -1.90 -17.25
N TYR A 317 17.89 -2.74 -16.27
CA TYR A 317 17.27 -2.68 -14.95
C TYR A 317 18.32 -2.54 -13.86
N LEU A 318 17.99 -1.74 -12.85
CA LEU A 318 18.69 -1.65 -11.59
C LEU A 318 18.04 -2.59 -10.58
N SER A 319 18.87 -3.35 -9.87
CA SER A 319 18.48 -4.22 -8.77
C SER A 319 19.47 -4.06 -7.61
N LYS A 320 19.23 -4.78 -6.50
CA LYS A 320 20.12 -4.78 -5.32
C LYS A 320 20.19 -6.13 -4.62
N VAL A 321 21.35 -6.43 -4.04
CA VAL A 321 21.55 -7.57 -3.14
C VAL A 321 21.99 -7.09 -1.76
N LYS A 322 21.65 -7.82 -0.69
CA LYS A 322 22.16 -7.53 0.66
C LYS A 322 23.55 -8.13 0.83
N ILE A 323 24.47 -7.35 1.38
CA ILE A 323 25.85 -7.76 1.64
C ILE A 323 26.02 -8.07 3.12
N GLY A 324 26.32 -9.32 3.41
CA GLY A 324 26.82 -9.76 4.71
C GLY A 324 28.33 -9.61 4.80
N TRP A 325 28.87 -9.60 6.03
CA TRP A 325 30.30 -9.50 6.29
C TRP A 325 30.74 -10.64 7.20
N LYS A 326 31.76 -11.40 6.79
CA LYS A 326 32.38 -12.46 7.58
C LYS A 326 33.90 -12.37 7.46
N ASP A 327 34.60 -12.33 8.59
CA ASP A 327 36.07 -12.27 8.67
C ASP A 327 36.70 -11.17 7.79
N GLY A 328 36.02 -10.01 7.71
CA GLY A 328 36.42 -8.86 6.89
C GLY A 328 36.12 -8.99 5.40
N LYS A 329 35.59 -10.13 4.92
CA LYS A 329 35.17 -10.35 3.54
C LYS A 329 33.67 -10.10 3.37
N PRO A 330 33.22 -9.50 2.25
CA PRO A 330 31.81 -9.46 1.90
C PRO A 330 31.32 -10.83 1.44
N PHE A 331 30.02 -11.08 1.57
CA PHE A 331 29.30 -12.18 0.91
C PHE A 331 27.88 -11.72 0.57
N VAL A 332 27.28 -12.29 -0.49
CA VAL A 332 25.86 -12.05 -0.79
C VAL A 332 25.02 -12.84 0.22
N ASP A 333 24.16 -12.17 0.99
CA ASP A 333 23.30 -12.84 1.97
C ASP A 333 22.06 -13.43 1.29
N GLU A 334 22.22 -14.60 0.66
CA GLU A 334 21.16 -15.33 -0.07
C GLU A 334 19.93 -15.63 0.80
N ARG A 335 20.09 -15.68 2.13
CA ARG A 335 18.97 -15.78 3.08
C ARG A 335 18.06 -14.55 3.06
N ALA A 336 18.59 -13.39 2.69
CA ALA A 336 17.82 -12.15 2.49
C ALA A 336 17.25 -12.02 1.06
N GLN A 337 17.66 -12.88 0.12
CA GLN A 337 17.03 -13.02 -1.21
C GLN A 337 15.90 -14.06 -1.20
N SER A 338 16.00 -15.09 -0.35
CA SER A 338 15.00 -16.15 -0.20
C SER A 338 14.01 -15.91 0.95
N ALA A 339 14.36 -15.06 1.93
CA ALA A 339 13.38 -14.47 2.82
C ALA A 339 12.46 -13.54 2.02
N LYS A 340 11.18 -13.93 1.92
CA LYS A 340 10.10 -13.01 1.54
C LYS A 340 10.06 -11.88 2.57
N LEU A 341 10.78 -10.79 2.29
CA LEU A 341 10.72 -9.56 3.06
C LEU A 341 9.26 -9.05 3.01
N PRO A 342 8.58 -8.90 4.16
CA PRO A 342 7.22 -8.37 4.18
C PRO A 342 7.20 -6.97 3.54
N LEU A 343 6.19 -6.72 2.72
CA LEU A 343 6.24 -5.71 1.67
C LEU A 343 5.99 -4.26 2.13
N SER A 344 6.51 -3.84 3.28
CA SER A 344 6.67 -2.43 3.63
C SER A 344 7.98 -2.22 4.38
N ALA A 345 8.51 -0.99 4.36
CA ALA A 345 9.53 -0.61 5.34
C ALA A 345 8.85 -0.61 6.73
N GLU A 346 8.90 -1.76 7.39
CA GLU A 346 8.30 -1.97 8.69
C GLU A 346 9.04 -1.11 9.73
N ASP A 347 8.49 0.07 10.07
CA ASP A 347 8.84 0.81 11.31
C ASP A 347 8.76 -0.21 12.46
N PRO A 348 9.89 -0.60 13.09
CA PRO A 348 9.84 -1.70 14.06
C PRO A 348 8.99 -1.34 15.29
N ALA A 349 8.92 -0.05 15.64
CA ALA A 349 8.03 0.44 16.69
C ALA A 349 6.56 0.41 16.24
N LYS A 350 6.27 0.64 14.95
CA LYS A 350 4.91 0.49 14.38
C LYS A 350 4.44 -0.96 14.43
N ASN A 351 5.29 -1.88 14.03
CA ASN A 351 4.95 -3.29 14.01
C ASN A 351 4.82 -3.83 15.44
N ALA A 352 5.69 -3.42 16.36
CA ALA A 352 5.57 -3.72 17.78
C ALA A 352 4.25 -3.23 18.40
N ARG A 353 3.82 -1.98 18.15
CA ARG A 353 2.52 -1.48 18.66
C ARG A 353 1.32 -2.15 17.99
N LEU A 354 1.40 -2.46 16.70
CA LEU A 354 0.31 -3.09 15.94
C LEU A 354 0.13 -4.59 16.16
N VAL A 355 1.05 -5.33 16.82
CA VAL A 355 0.94 -6.79 16.98
C VAL A 355 -0.43 -7.23 17.52
N TRP A 356 -0.85 -6.66 18.66
CA TRP A 356 -2.11 -7.04 19.29
C TRP A 356 -3.33 -6.64 18.45
N TRP A 357 -3.26 -5.49 17.77
CA TRP A 357 -4.35 -4.96 16.96
C TRP A 357 -4.54 -5.78 15.67
N ARG A 358 -3.45 -6.21 15.04
CA ARG A 358 -3.48 -7.15 13.91
C ARG A 358 -4.03 -8.52 14.30
N GLU A 359 -3.80 -8.96 15.53
CA GLU A 359 -4.41 -10.19 16.05
C GLU A 359 -5.90 -10.03 16.34
N ALA A 360 -6.29 -8.87 16.89
CA ALA A 360 -7.64 -8.59 17.38
C ALA A 360 -8.74 -8.78 16.33
N LYS A 361 -8.55 -8.22 15.13
CA LYS A 361 -9.50 -8.16 13.99
C LYS A 361 -10.88 -7.55 14.22
N PHE A 362 -11.42 -7.59 15.45
CA PHE A 362 -12.77 -7.15 15.76
C PHE A 362 -12.81 -6.31 17.04
N GLY A 363 -13.48 -5.17 16.97
CA GLY A 363 -13.65 -4.22 18.06
C GLY A 363 -15.02 -3.55 18.06
N MET A 364 -15.37 -2.93 19.19
CA MET A 364 -16.60 -2.15 19.37
C MET A 364 -16.31 -0.66 19.22
N PHE A 365 -17.01 0.05 18.34
CA PHE A 365 -17.11 1.50 18.39
C PHE A 365 -18.32 1.88 19.26
N ILE A 366 -18.18 2.90 20.09
CA ILE A 366 -19.27 3.43 20.91
C ILE A 366 -19.38 4.94 20.69
N HIS A 367 -20.44 5.38 20.02
CA HIS A 367 -20.83 6.79 19.97
C HIS A 367 -21.90 7.06 21.01
N TRP A 368 -21.45 7.55 22.16
CA TRP A 368 -22.29 7.90 23.29
C TRP A 368 -21.91 9.26 23.87
N GLY A 369 -22.93 10.09 24.04
CA GLY A 369 -22.79 11.43 24.61
C GLY A 369 -24.14 11.98 25.02
N VAL A 370 -24.17 13.24 25.44
CA VAL A 370 -25.40 13.88 25.94
C VAL A 370 -26.52 13.92 24.90
N TYR A 371 -26.17 13.91 23.60
CA TYR A 371 -27.10 13.80 22.48
C TYR A 371 -27.93 12.49 22.49
N SER A 372 -27.41 11.40 23.08
CA SER A 372 -28.14 10.11 23.13
C SER A 372 -29.42 10.16 23.97
N ALA A 373 -29.59 11.16 24.85
CA ALA A 373 -30.84 11.40 25.58
C ALA A 373 -32.02 11.82 24.69
N PHE A 374 -31.74 12.23 23.45
CA PHE A 374 -32.74 12.75 22.52
C PHE A 374 -33.08 11.77 21.38
N GLY A 375 -32.33 10.67 21.22
CA GLY A 375 -32.63 9.64 20.21
C GLY A 375 -32.70 10.16 18.76
N GLY A 376 -32.05 11.28 18.46
CA GLY A 376 -32.17 11.96 17.16
C GLY A 376 -33.51 12.67 16.94
N GLU A 377 -34.15 13.18 17.99
CA GLU A 377 -35.30 14.08 17.90
C GLU A 377 -35.11 15.33 18.77
N TRP A 378 -35.51 16.50 18.27
CA TRP A 378 -35.50 17.76 19.03
C TRP A 378 -36.81 18.51 18.82
N LYS A 379 -37.58 18.74 19.89
CA LYS A 379 -38.85 19.48 19.87
C LYS A 379 -39.84 18.96 18.80
N GLY A 380 -39.99 17.63 18.69
CA GLY A 380 -40.86 16.99 17.70
C GLY A 380 -40.28 16.91 16.27
N GLN A 381 -39.05 17.37 16.05
CA GLN A 381 -38.38 17.33 14.74
C GLN A 381 -37.29 16.27 14.72
N LYS A 382 -37.34 15.37 13.74
CA LYS A 382 -36.31 14.36 13.49
C LYS A 382 -35.00 15.02 13.05
N VAL A 383 -33.87 14.55 13.59
CA VAL A 383 -32.52 14.84 13.11
C VAL A 383 -32.29 14.04 11.83
N GLU A 384 -32.01 14.71 10.72
CA GLU A 384 -31.69 14.05 9.46
C GLU A 384 -30.23 13.57 9.43
N GLY A 385 -30.05 12.27 9.20
CA GLY A 385 -28.74 11.61 9.16
C GLY A 385 -28.27 11.16 10.54
N TYR A 386 -27.08 11.63 10.92
CA TYR A 386 -26.38 11.23 12.15
C TYR A 386 -26.97 11.92 13.39
N ALA A 387 -27.45 11.14 14.36
CA ALA A 387 -28.13 11.65 15.56
C ALA A 387 -27.18 12.40 16.51
N GLU A 388 -25.91 12.04 16.56
CA GLU A 388 -24.86 12.75 17.30
C GLU A 388 -24.58 14.16 16.74
N HIS A 389 -25.13 14.49 15.56
CA HIS A 389 -25.11 15.84 14.99
C HIS A 389 -26.29 16.73 15.44
N LEU A 390 -27.06 16.31 16.45
CA LEU A 390 -28.19 17.02 17.07
C LEU A 390 -27.99 18.55 17.16
N GLN A 391 -26.90 18.99 17.80
CA GLN A 391 -26.62 20.42 18.02
C GLN A 391 -26.51 21.21 16.70
N ARG A 392 -25.76 20.69 15.73
CA ARG A 392 -25.52 21.32 14.42
C ARG A 392 -26.78 21.33 13.55
N ILE A 393 -27.41 20.17 13.38
CA ILE A 393 -28.57 20.01 12.49
C ILE A 393 -29.76 20.82 12.99
N MET A 394 -30.03 20.77 14.30
CA MET A 394 -31.14 21.49 14.93
C MET A 394 -30.77 22.93 15.33
N LYS A 395 -29.54 23.36 15.03
CA LYS A 395 -29.02 24.73 15.22
C LYS A 395 -29.14 25.23 16.67
N ILE A 396 -28.91 24.33 17.63
CA ILE A 396 -29.06 24.59 19.06
C ILE A 396 -27.88 25.44 19.54
N LYS A 397 -28.16 26.64 20.05
CA LYS A 397 -27.13 27.53 20.61
C LYS A 397 -26.45 26.89 21.82
N ARG A 398 -25.19 27.27 22.10
CA ARG A 398 -24.40 26.70 23.21
C ARG A 398 -25.16 26.75 24.53
N GLU A 399 -25.77 27.89 24.86
CA GLU A 399 -26.47 28.11 26.12
C GLU A 399 -27.72 27.22 26.23
N GLU A 400 -28.48 27.08 25.14
CA GLU A 400 -29.64 26.19 25.11
C GLU A 400 -29.22 24.71 25.20
N TYR A 401 -28.15 24.32 24.50
CA TYR A 401 -27.61 22.95 24.57
C TYR A 401 -27.08 22.63 25.98
N LEU A 402 -26.38 23.57 26.63
CA LEU A 402 -25.93 23.46 28.01
C LEU A 402 -27.11 23.25 28.98
N GLU A 403 -28.13 24.11 28.95
CA GLU A 403 -29.25 24.04 29.89
C GLU A 403 -30.24 22.89 29.62
N LYS A 404 -30.40 22.47 28.36
CA LYS A 404 -31.44 21.51 27.95
C LYS A 404 -30.91 20.12 27.58
N VAL A 405 -29.63 19.98 27.25
CA VAL A 405 -29.01 18.71 26.84
C VAL A 405 -27.93 18.28 27.84
N VAL A 406 -26.94 19.13 28.12
CA VAL A 406 -25.80 18.76 28.98
C VAL A 406 -26.20 18.63 30.45
N LYS A 407 -26.75 19.70 31.06
CA LYS A 407 -27.12 19.69 32.49
C LYS A 407 -28.14 18.60 32.86
N PRO A 408 -29.20 18.33 32.08
CA PRO A 408 -30.18 17.31 32.44
C PRO A 408 -29.71 15.86 32.27
N PHE A 409 -28.62 15.61 31.54
CA PHE A 409 -28.14 14.26 31.23
C PHE A 409 -27.84 13.46 32.50
N ASN A 410 -28.49 12.29 32.63
CA ASN A 410 -28.36 11.40 33.78
C ASN A 410 -28.67 9.94 33.40
N PRO A 411 -27.72 9.21 32.80
CA PRO A 411 -27.88 7.81 32.44
C PRO A 411 -27.79 6.90 33.68
N THR A 412 -28.90 6.79 34.41
CA THR A 412 -29.01 5.98 35.64
C THR A 412 -28.85 4.47 35.41
N GLU A 413 -28.96 4.00 34.17
CA GLU A 413 -28.80 2.58 33.79
C GLU A 413 -27.41 2.28 33.18
N PHE A 414 -26.47 3.24 33.18
CA PHE A 414 -25.12 3.02 32.65
C PHE A 414 -24.31 2.02 33.49
N SER A 415 -23.81 0.98 32.80
CA SER A 415 -22.93 -0.06 33.33
C SER A 415 -21.77 -0.32 32.37
N ALA A 416 -20.58 0.20 32.71
CA ALA A 416 -19.35 -0.09 31.98
C ALA A 416 -19.03 -1.60 31.94
N GLU A 417 -19.33 -2.30 33.04
CA GLU A 417 -19.17 -3.75 33.18
C GLU A 417 -20.01 -4.51 32.14
N GLU A 418 -21.28 -4.15 31.97
CA GLU A 418 -22.19 -4.77 30.99
C GLU A 418 -21.66 -4.55 29.57
N TRP A 419 -21.21 -3.33 29.25
CA TRP A 419 -20.71 -3.01 27.91
C TRP A 419 -19.44 -3.79 27.56
N VAL A 420 -18.46 -3.82 28.46
CA VAL A 420 -17.20 -4.54 28.23
C VAL A 420 -17.43 -6.05 28.18
N LYS A 421 -18.31 -6.59 29.04
CA LYS A 421 -18.67 -8.00 29.00
C LYS A 421 -19.34 -8.37 27.66
N THR A 422 -20.30 -7.57 27.18
CA THR A 422 -20.93 -7.79 25.87
C THR A 422 -19.92 -7.73 24.72
N ALA A 423 -18.96 -6.80 24.74
CA ALA A 423 -17.89 -6.77 23.74
C ALA A 423 -17.06 -8.08 23.77
N LYS A 424 -16.65 -8.52 24.96
CA LYS A 424 -15.86 -9.75 25.11
C LYS A 424 -16.60 -11.02 24.69
N ASP A 425 -17.86 -11.17 25.12
CA ASP A 425 -18.70 -12.33 24.81
C ASP A 425 -19.01 -12.42 23.30
N THR A 426 -18.94 -11.30 22.58
CA THR A 426 -19.13 -11.25 21.12
C THR A 426 -17.84 -11.30 20.32
N GLY A 427 -16.71 -11.56 20.99
CA GLY A 427 -15.41 -11.76 20.36
C GLY A 427 -14.58 -10.51 20.16
N MET A 428 -15.12 -9.33 20.43
CA MET A 428 -14.40 -8.05 20.28
C MET A 428 -13.27 -7.95 21.29
N GLN A 429 -12.05 -7.67 20.82
CA GLN A 429 -10.85 -7.61 21.67
C GLN A 429 -10.52 -6.18 22.13
N TYR A 430 -11.22 -5.17 21.60
CA TYR A 430 -11.02 -3.76 21.93
C TYR A 430 -12.31 -2.94 21.81
N ILE A 431 -12.36 -1.83 22.53
CA ILE A 431 -13.43 -0.83 22.52
C ILE A 431 -12.82 0.54 22.22
N VAL A 432 -13.45 1.30 21.33
CA VAL A 432 -13.16 2.71 21.08
C VAL A 432 -14.42 3.52 21.41
N ILE A 433 -14.35 4.42 22.40
CA ILE A 433 -15.50 5.25 22.81
C ILE A 433 -15.24 6.74 22.56
N THR A 434 -16.29 7.47 22.19
CA THR A 434 -16.29 8.95 22.11
C THR A 434 -15.98 9.60 23.46
N SER A 435 -14.70 9.92 23.70
CA SER A 435 -14.26 10.70 24.86
C SER A 435 -14.68 12.17 24.77
N MET A 436 -14.78 12.71 23.55
CA MET A 436 -15.41 13.98 23.20
C MET A 436 -15.83 13.91 21.73
N HIS A 437 -17.10 14.22 21.44
CA HIS A 437 -17.60 14.35 20.06
C HIS A 437 -17.53 15.81 19.58
N HIS A 438 -18.04 16.09 18.37
CA HIS A 438 -18.06 17.44 17.80
C HIS A 438 -18.83 18.47 18.65
N ASP A 439 -19.77 18.04 19.49
CA ASP A 439 -20.52 18.92 20.41
C ASP A 439 -19.67 19.50 21.54
N GLY A 440 -18.39 19.07 21.65
CA GLY A 440 -17.37 19.61 22.54
C GLY A 440 -17.50 19.18 24.00
N VAL A 441 -18.50 18.35 24.32
CA VAL A 441 -18.74 17.85 25.68
C VAL A 441 -17.78 16.70 25.97
N ALA A 442 -16.91 16.87 26.97
CA ALA A 442 -16.04 15.78 27.42
C ALA A 442 -16.83 14.76 28.26
N MET A 443 -16.68 13.48 27.93
CA MET A 443 -17.30 12.35 28.62
C MET A 443 -16.47 11.87 29.84
N PHE A 444 -15.60 12.73 30.38
CA PHE A 444 -14.64 12.43 31.45
C PHE A 444 -14.38 13.67 32.31
N ASP A 445 -13.74 13.53 33.48
CA ASP A 445 -13.44 14.67 34.37
C ASP A 445 -12.27 15.52 33.85
N SER A 446 -12.55 16.38 32.87
CA SER A 446 -11.55 17.29 32.33
C SER A 446 -11.30 18.46 33.29
N LYS A 447 -10.02 18.71 33.60
CA LYS A 447 -9.57 19.89 34.36
C LYS A 447 -9.38 21.11 33.46
N THR A 448 -9.24 20.86 32.16
CA THR A 448 -9.03 21.87 31.11
C THR A 448 -10.31 22.65 30.76
N ASP A 449 -11.48 22.00 30.77
CA ASP A 449 -12.78 22.61 30.45
C ASP A 449 -13.87 22.00 31.35
N ASP A 450 -14.64 22.84 32.04
CA ASP A 450 -15.76 22.41 32.89
C ASP A 450 -16.98 21.92 32.08
N TYR A 451 -16.97 22.13 30.76
CA TYR A 451 -17.96 21.62 29.82
C TYR A 451 -17.82 20.10 29.59
N ASN A 452 -18.03 19.35 30.67
CA ASN A 452 -17.89 17.90 30.75
C ASN A 452 -19.01 17.28 31.59
N VAL A 453 -19.29 15.99 31.40
CA VAL A 453 -20.41 15.30 32.07
C VAL A 453 -20.25 15.19 33.58
N VAL A 454 -19.02 15.13 34.10
CA VAL A 454 -18.75 14.92 35.53
C VAL A 454 -19.13 16.15 36.35
N LYS A 455 -18.76 17.35 35.87
CA LYS A 455 -19.01 18.62 36.57
C LYS A 455 -20.34 19.28 36.20
N THR A 456 -20.77 19.18 34.94
CA THR A 456 -21.90 19.96 34.43
C THR A 456 -23.22 19.18 34.39
N SER A 457 -23.19 17.85 34.23
CA SER A 457 -24.42 17.06 34.12
C SER A 457 -24.90 16.48 35.46
N LYS A 458 -26.18 16.10 35.53
CA LYS A 458 -26.75 15.36 36.66
C LYS A 458 -26.15 13.97 36.86
N PHE A 459 -25.39 13.44 35.90
CA PHE A 459 -24.77 12.11 36.00
C PHE A 459 -23.69 12.03 37.09
N GLY A 460 -22.84 13.06 37.20
CA GLY A 460 -21.77 13.15 38.21
C GLY A 460 -20.69 12.06 38.19
N ARG A 461 -20.73 11.13 37.21
CA ARG A 461 -19.84 9.96 37.09
C ARG A 461 -18.90 10.12 35.90
N ASP A 462 -17.72 9.51 36.01
CA ASP A 462 -16.71 9.42 34.95
C ASP A 462 -16.80 8.04 34.25
N PRO A 463 -17.53 7.93 33.13
CA PRO A 463 -17.74 6.66 32.45
C PRO A 463 -16.46 6.13 31.79
N LEU A 464 -15.47 6.96 31.47
CA LEU A 464 -14.22 6.47 30.86
C LEU A 464 -13.33 5.78 31.90
N LYS A 465 -13.34 6.26 33.15
CA LYS A 465 -12.67 5.60 34.27
C LYS A 465 -13.31 4.25 34.60
N GLU A 466 -14.64 4.20 34.61
CA GLU A 466 -15.39 2.95 34.81
C GLU A 466 -15.12 1.95 33.67
N LEU A 467 -15.10 2.41 32.41
CA LEU A 467 -14.74 1.59 31.26
C LEU A 467 -13.30 1.10 31.30
N LYS A 468 -12.33 1.91 31.76
CA LYS A 468 -10.94 1.46 31.92
C LYS A 468 -10.84 0.31 32.92
N ALA A 469 -11.50 0.43 34.07
CA ALA A 469 -11.51 -0.62 35.10
C ALA A 469 -12.15 -1.92 34.59
N ALA A 470 -13.28 -1.84 33.87
CA ALA A 470 -13.93 -3.00 33.27
C ALA A 470 -13.07 -3.62 32.15
N CYS A 471 -12.49 -2.81 31.26
CA CYS A 471 -11.58 -3.26 30.20
C CYS A 471 -10.37 -4.01 30.76
N ASP A 472 -9.72 -3.50 31.81
CA ASP A 472 -8.61 -4.17 32.48
C ASP A 472 -9.05 -5.51 33.10
N LYS A 473 -10.19 -5.53 33.79
CA LYS A 473 -10.77 -6.73 34.42
C LYS A 473 -11.04 -7.84 33.40
N TYR A 474 -11.54 -7.48 32.21
CA TYR A 474 -11.89 -8.44 31.16
C TYR A 474 -10.79 -8.68 30.13
N GLY A 475 -9.68 -7.93 30.16
CA GLY A 475 -8.61 -8.03 29.17
C GLY A 475 -8.99 -7.52 27.78
N VAL A 476 -9.94 -6.57 27.72
CA VAL A 476 -10.33 -5.86 26.49
C VAL A 476 -9.50 -4.58 26.40
N LYS A 477 -8.93 -4.24 25.24
CA LYS A 477 -8.16 -3.00 25.08
C LYS A 477 -9.10 -1.79 24.97
N LEU A 478 -8.90 -0.77 25.82
CA LEU A 478 -9.63 0.49 25.70
C LEU A 478 -8.89 1.48 24.80
N GLY A 479 -9.62 2.16 23.93
CA GLY A 479 -9.17 3.32 23.18
C GLY A 479 -10.22 4.42 23.17
N PHE A 480 -9.83 5.61 22.72
CA PHE A 480 -10.71 6.78 22.69
C PHE A 480 -10.79 7.40 21.31
N TYR A 481 -12.02 7.65 20.86
CA TYR A 481 -12.29 8.66 19.86
C TYR A 481 -12.20 10.04 20.50
N TYR A 482 -11.58 10.99 19.81
CA TYR A 482 -11.59 12.40 20.19
C TYR A 482 -11.67 13.30 18.96
N SER A 483 -12.63 14.23 18.95
CA SER A 483 -12.75 15.20 17.86
C SER A 483 -11.70 16.32 17.94
N HIS A 484 -10.46 15.98 17.56
CA HIS A 484 -9.32 16.90 17.60
C HIS A 484 -9.40 18.06 16.59
N ALA A 485 -10.31 17.99 15.62
CA ALA A 485 -10.46 18.99 14.56
C ALA A 485 -11.69 19.90 14.74
N GLN A 486 -12.78 19.44 15.35
CA GLN A 486 -14.02 20.21 15.52
C GLN A 486 -14.42 20.35 16.99
N ASP A 487 -14.89 21.54 17.39
CA ASP A 487 -15.55 21.79 18.67
C ASP A 487 -16.64 22.86 18.47
N TRP A 488 -17.87 22.40 18.26
CA TRP A 488 -19.04 23.24 18.00
C TRP A 488 -19.42 24.08 19.21
N SER A 489 -19.01 23.65 20.40
CA SER A 489 -19.24 24.37 21.65
C SER A 489 -18.48 25.71 21.68
N ILE A 490 -17.38 25.85 20.93
CA ILE A 490 -16.56 27.07 20.85
C ILE A 490 -16.97 27.99 19.67
N SER A 491 -17.87 27.51 18.80
CA SER A 491 -18.45 28.30 17.72
C SER A 491 -19.59 29.21 18.19
N GLY A 492 -19.65 30.44 17.69
CA GLY A 492 -20.74 31.39 18.00
C GLY A 492 -22.04 31.11 17.23
N ASP A 493 -21.98 30.21 16.25
CA ASP A 493 -23.13 29.74 15.47
C ASP A 493 -22.94 28.24 15.20
N PRO A 494 -23.85 27.36 15.65
CA PRO A 494 -23.74 25.91 15.44
C PRO A 494 -23.78 25.49 13.95
N ARG A 495 -24.11 26.40 13.01
CA ARG A 495 -23.99 26.19 11.56
C ARG A 495 -22.57 26.36 11.02
N TYR A 496 -21.70 27.05 11.77
CA TYR A 496 -20.35 27.43 11.36
C TYR A 496 -19.35 27.02 12.45
N PRO A 497 -19.02 25.71 12.54
CA PRO A 497 -18.30 25.15 13.68
C PRO A 497 -16.82 25.55 13.79
N GLU A 498 -16.23 26.10 12.72
CA GLU A 498 -14.84 26.59 12.74
C GLU A 498 -14.74 28.01 13.34
N PRO A 499 -13.83 28.25 14.28
CA PRO A 499 -13.75 29.52 14.98
C PRO A 499 -12.95 30.57 14.18
N ASN A 500 -13.61 31.35 13.30
CA ASN A 500 -13.10 32.62 12.73
C ASN A 500 -11.62 32.63 12.27
N GLY A 501 -11.12 31.56 11.65
CA GLY A 501 -9.80 31.50 10.99
C GLY A 501 -8.67 30.79 11.77
N PRO A 502 -7.51 30.57 11.10
CA PRO A 502 -6.49 29.62 11.56
C PRO A 502 -5.91 29.86 12.96
N GLU A 503 -5.71 31.12 13.35
CA GLU A 503 -5.09 31.44 14.66
C GLU A 503 -5.97 31.08 15.85
N ARG A 504 -7.29 31.24 15.73
CA ARG A 504 -8.20 30.85 16.81
C ARG A 504 -8.37 29.33 16.87
N ARG A 505 -8.28 28.61 15.74
CA ARG A 505 -8.18 27.13 15.74
C ARG A 505 -6.89 26.65 16.42
N LYS A 506 -5.72 27.22 16.10
CA LYS A 506 -4.46 26.96 16.83
C LYS A 506 -4.58 27.23 18.32
N ALA A 507 -5.25 28.32 18.72
CA ALA A 507 -5.46 28.65 20.13
C ALA A 507 -6.35 27.62 20.84
N VAL A 508 -7.40 27.10 20.21
CA VAL A 508 -8.22 26.01 20.76
C VAL A 508 -7.40 24.72 20.88
N VAL A 509 -6.57 24.39 19.88
CA VAL A 509 -5.71 23.21 19.97
C VAL A 509 -4.74 23.32 21.15
N ARG A 510 -4.06 24.46 21.30
CA ARG A 510 -3.09 24.70 22.39
C ARG A 510 -3.75 24.77 23.78
N LYS A 511 -4.96 25.31 23.90
CA LYS A 511 -5.62 25.56 25.20
C LYS A 511 -6.59 24.46 25.64
N LYS A 512 -7.17 23.69 24.71
CA LYS A 512 -8.14 22.62 25.03
C LYS A 512 -7.68 21.25 24.52
N VAL A 513 -7.41 21.10 23.22
CA VAL A 513 -7.18 19.77 22.61
C VAL A 513 -5.93 19.09 23.17
N LEU A 514 -4.75 19.73 23.13
CA LEU A 514 -3.52 19.09 23.62
C LEU A 514 -3.58 18.79 25.14
N PRO A 515 -4.06 19.71 26.01
CA PRO A 515 -4.27 19.39 27.42
C PRO A 515 -5.29 18.27 27.68
N GLN A 516 -6.41 18.20 26.94
CA GLN A 516 -7.37 17.09 27.09
C GLN A 516 -6.84 15.75 26.56
N ILE A 517 -6.07 15.76 25.46
CA ILE A 517 -5.34 14.57 25.00
C ILE A 517 -4.39 14.08 26.08
N LYS A 518 -3.67 15.00 26.74
CA LYS A 518 -2.79 14.68 27.85
C LYS A 518 -3.55 14.09 29.03
N GLU A 519 -4.66 14.70 29.45
CA GLU A 519 -5.56 14.16 30.48
C GLU A 519 -6.05 12.74 30.13
N LEU A 520 -6.34 12.46 28.86
CA LEU A 520 -6.76 11.13 28.41
C LEU A 520 -5.63 10.08 28.49
N ILE A 521 -4.40 10.47 28.12
CA ILE A 521 -3.23 9.57 28.19
C ILE A 521 -2.84 9.30 29.65
N GLU A 522 -2.72 10.35 30.48
CA GLU A 522 -2.21 10.24 31.85
C GLU A 522 -3.19 9.57 32.81
N ASN A 523 -4.50 9.80 32.69
CA ASN A 523 -5.47 9.27 33.66
C ASN A 523 -6.05 7.90 33.29
N TYR A 524 -6.00 7.51 32.00
CA TYR A 524 -6.72 6.32 31.51
C TYR A 524 -5.87 5.38 30.63
N HIS A 525 -4.65 5.74 30.24
CA HIS A 525 -3.71 4.90 29.48
C HIS A 525 -4.36 4.10 28.32
N PRO A 526 -4.94 4.77 27.31
CA PRO A 526 -5.58 4.11 26.17
C PRO A 526 -4.55 3.35 25.31
N ALA A 527 -4.97 2.21 24.77
CA ALA A 527 -4.19 1.47 23.77
C ALA A 527 -4.32 2.04 22.35
N LEU A 528 -5.34 2.87 22.10
CA LEU A 528 -5.65 3.44 20.79
C LEU A 528 -6.26 4.85 20.92
N PHE A 529 -5.83 5.78 20.07
CA PHE A 529 -6.41 7.11 19.91
C PHE A 529 -6.94 7.29 18.47
N TRP A 530 -8.22 7.60 18.36
CA TRP A 530 -8.95 7.69 17.11
C TRP A 530 -9.33 9.16 16.85
N GLY A 531 -8.56 9.85 16.02
CA GLY A 531 -8.86 11.22 15.61
C GLY A 531 -9.89 11.24 14.48
N ASP A 532 -10.62 12.36 14.32
CA ASP A 532 -11.62 12.48 13.26
C ASP A 532 -11.68 13.87 12.59
N THR A 533 -12.20 13.89 11.37
CA THR A 533 -12.42 15.09 10.54
C THR A 533 -11.19 16.01 10.35
N PRO A 534 -9.98 15.47 10.08
CA PRO A 534 -8.73 16.24 10.11
C PRO A 534 -8.68 17.38 9.08
N HIS A 535 -9.51 17.32 8.03
CA HIS A 535 -9.62 18.34 7.00
C HIS A 535 -10.17 19.69 7.48
N HIS A 536 -10.69 19.76 8.72
CA HIS A 536 -11.06 21.02 9.38
C HIS A 536 -9.86 21.78 9.97
N ASN A 537 -8.76 21.08 10.27
CA ASN A 537 -7.49 21.68 10.68
C ASN A 537 -6.57 21.93 9.46
N PRO A 538 -5.68 22.94 9.50
CA PRO A 538 -4.49 22.99 8.65
C PRO A 538 -3.64 21.73 8.82
N LYS A 539 -3.00 21.27 7.74
CA LYS A 539 -2.21 20.02 7.72
C LYS A 539 -1.13 20.01 8.80
N GLU A 540 -0.41 21.13 8.94
CA GLU A 540 0.70 21.33 9.86
C GLU A 540 0.22 21.27 11.33
N LEU A 541 -1.03 21.64 11.60
CA LEU A 541 -1.63 21.59 12.93
C LEU A 541 -1.98 20.14 13.32
N ASN A 542 -2.42 19.33 12.36
CA ASN A 542 -2.62 17.89 12.58
C ASN A 542 -1.30 17.15 12.77
N GLU A 543 -0.27 17.50 12.00
CA GLU A 543 1.08 16.95 12.17
C GLU A 543 1.65 17.27 13.57
N GLN A 544 1.38 18.47 14.10
CA GLN A 544 1.72 18.83 15.48
C GLN A 544 0.95 17.99 16.51
N ILE A 545 -0.36 17.75 16.30
CA ILE A 545 -1.18 16.90 17.19
C ILE A 545 -0.66 15.45 17.18
N LEU A 546 -0.35 14.90 16.00
CA LEU A 546 0.24 13.57 15.82
C LEU A 546 1.61 13.43 16.50
N ALA A 547 2.49 14.41 16.31
CA ALA A 547 3.80 14.44 16.95
C ALA A 547 3.69 14.57 18.47
N TYR A 548 2.71 15.32 18.98
CA TYR A 548 2.40 15.40 20.40
C TYR A 548 1.94 14.04 20.95
N LEU A 549 0.95 13.41 20.33
CA LEU A 549 0.47 12.06 20.68
C LEU A 549 1.62 11.04 20.74
N ARG A 550 2.50 11.01 19.72
CA ARG A 550 3.68 10.12 19.68
C ARG A 550 4.70 10.38 20.77
N LYS A 551 4.86 11.65 21.18
CA LYS A 551 5.80 12.04 22.23
C LYS A 551 5.29 11.66 23.61
N GLU A 552 4.00 11.88 23.89
CA GLU A 552 3.43 11.58 25.20
C GLU A 552 3.17 10.06 25.36
N ASP A 553 2.85 9.32 24.28
CA ASP A 553 2.83 7.85 24.27
C ASP A 553 3.32 7.26 22.92
N PRO A 554 4.52 6.65 22.87
CA PRO A 554 5.04 6.02 21.65
C PRO A 554 4.39 4.66 21.33
N THR A 555 3.63 4.07 22.26
CA THR A 555 2.97 2.76 22.13
C THR A 555 1.51 2.86 21.67
N LEU A 556 0.85 4.00 21.93
CA LEU A 556 -0.51 4.32 21.54
C LEU A 556 -0.76 4.09 20.04
N ILE A 557 -1.75 3.28 19.65
CA ILE A 557 -2.08 3.13 18.22
C ILE A 557 -2.89 4.35 17.74
N MET A 558 -2.64 4.84 16.52
CA MET A 558 -3.39 5.95 15.94
C MET A 558 -3.93 5.65 14.54
N ASN A 559 -5.18 6.07 14.28
CA ASN A 559 -5.78 5.97 12.95
C ASN A 559 -5.26 7.05 11.99
N GLY A 560 -5.38 6.80 10.69
CA GLY A 560 -5.01 7.75 9.63
C GLY A 560 -5.83 9.04 9.60
N ARG A 561 -6.94 9.14 10.34
CA ARG A 561 -7.72 10.39 10.44
C ARG A 561 -7.18 11.39 11.47
N VAL A 562 -6.05 11.14 12.15
CA VAL A 562 -5.37 12.18 12.95
C VAL A 562 -4.72 13.24 12.06
N ALA A 563 -3.93 12.84 11.04
CA ALA A 563 -3.20 13.77 10.18
C ALA A 563 -3.27 13.48 8.67
N GLY A 564 -4.06 12.48 8.27
CA GLY A 564 -4.17 12.01 6.89
C GLY A 564 -3.61 10.59 6.74
N ALA A 565 -4.13 9.88 5.74
CA ALA A 565 -3.92 8.45 5.51
C ALA A 565 -2.47 7.96 5.70
N ILE A 566 -1.49 8.72 5.22
CA ILE A 566 -0.06 8.34 5.22
C ILE A 566 0.66 8.55 6.57
N TYR A 567 0.02 9.19 7.56
CA TYR A 567 0.65 9.60 8.81
C TYR A 567 0.21 8.77 10.04
N GLY A 568 -0.89 8.03 9.95
CA GLY A 568 -1.36 7.14 11.01
C GLY A 568 -0.68 5.77 10.99
N ASP A 569 -0.99 4.94 11.99
CA ASP A 569 -0.56 3.54 11.99
C ASP A 569 -1.38 2.69 11.00
N TYR A 570 -2.66 3.03 10.79
CA TYR A 570 -3.55 2.28 9.89
C TYR A 570 -4.55 3.18 9.17
N LEU A 571 -5.04 2.78 8.00
CA LEU A 571 -6.08 3.51 7.27
C LEU A 571 -7.46 3.27 7.85
N SER A 572 -8.30 4.30 7.97
CA SER A 572 -9.74 4.10 8.20
C SER A 572 -10.48 4.08 6.87
N THR A 573 -11.47 3.19 6.72
CA THR A 573 -12.39 3.26 5.58
C THR A 573 -13.21 4.57 5.62
N PRO A 574 -13.90 4.90 4.51
CA PRO A 574 -15.13 5.68 4.58
C PRO A 574 -16.12 5.09 5.59
N ASP A 575 -16.96 5.94 6.15
CA ASP A 575 -18.04 5.55 7.06
C ASP A 575 -19.00 4.55 6.39
N ARG A 576 -19.53 3.60 7.17
CA ARG A 576 -20.60 2.68 6.70
C ARG A 576 -20.23 1.90 5.42
N PRO A 577 -19.06 1.24 5.37
CA PRO A 577 -18.65 0.46 4.20
C PRO A 577 -19.54 -0.78 4.02
N LEU A 578 -19.86 -1.11 2.75
CA LEU A 578 -20.61 -2.32 2.38
C LEU A 578 -19.71 -3.41 1.79
N GLU A 579 -18.65 -3.00 1.09
CA GLU A 579 -17.74 -3.91 0.39
C GLU A 579 -16.34 -3.29 0.34
N PHE A 580 -15.31 -4.13 0.25
CA PHE A 580 -13.90 -3.71 0.24
C PHE A 580 -13.25 -4.20 -1.06
N GLY A 581 -12.43 -3.34 -1.68
CA GLY A 581 -11.52 -3.75 -2.76
C GLY A 581 -10.39 -4.64 -2.25
N PRO A 582 -9.46 -5.07 -3.10
CA PRO A 582 -8.39 -6.00 -2.72
C PRO A 582 -7.29 -5.37 -1.83
N MET A 583 -7.34 -4.07 -1.54
CA MET A 583 -6.45 -3.33 -0.62
C MET A 583 -4.96 -3.59 -0.88
N THR A 584 -4.55 -3.62 -2.15
CA THR A 584 -3.25 -4.13 -2.61
C THR A 584 -2.08 -3.16 -2.45
N LYS A 585 -2.32 -1.88 -2.15
CA LYS A 585 -1.24 -0.90 -2.04
C LYS A 585 -0.48 -1.01 -0.72
N SER A 586 0.77 -0.52 -0.72
CA SER A 586 1.65 -0.51 0.46
C SER A 586 1.05 0.22 1.67
N GLU A 587 0.40 1.35 1.42
CA GLU A 587 -0.29 2.18 2.39
C GLU A 587 -1.61 1.55 2.88
N GLU A 588 -2.14 0.54 2.17
CA GLU A 588 -3.38 -0.18 2.46
C GLU A 588 -3.16 -1.49 3.24
N GLN A 589 -1.96 -1.71 3.82
CA GLN A 589 -1.62 -2.97 4.53
C GLN A 589 -2.35 -3.12 5.87
N ASP A 590 -2.33 -2.09 6.71
CA ASP A 590 -3.10 -2.02 7.96
C ASP A 590 -4.27 -1.07 7.77
N TRP A 591 -5.49 -1.56 7.95
CA TRP A 591 -6.70 -0.75 7.78
C TRP A 591 -7.88 -1.25 8.61
N GLU A 592 -8.83 -0.36 8.91
CA GLU A 592 -9.99 -0.61 9.77
C GLU A 592 -11.28 -0.12 9.10
N ALA A 593 -12.28 -0.99 9.05
CA ALA A 593 -13.64 -0.66 8.65
C ALA A 593 -14.47 -0.18 9.84
N ILE A 594 -15.26 0.87 9.62
CA ILE A 594 -16.14 1.48 10.63
C ILE A 594 -17.63 1.43 10.20
N PRO A 595 -18.29 0.26 10.26
CA PRO A 595 -19.71 0.16 9.97
C PRO A 595 -20.59 0.56 11.17
N THR A 596 -21.81 1.00 10.87
CA THR A 596 -22.88 1.23 11.85
C THR A 596 -23.97 0.17 11.70
N THR A 597 -24.66 -0.17 12.79
CA THR A 597 -25.82 -1.08 12.77
C THR A 597 -26.96 -0.54 11.92
N ASN A 598 -27.26 0.75 12.04
CA ASN A 598 -28.28 1.49 11.28
C ASN A 598 -27.63 2.59 10.40
N GLU A 599 -28.27 3.74 10.11
CA GLU A 599 -27.68 4.83 9.32
C GLU A 599 -26.99 5.93 10.14
N SER A 600 -26.98 5.83 11.48
CA SER A 600 -26.40 6.78 12.44
C SER A 600 -25.26 6.13 13.26
N TYR A 601 -24.35 6.93 13.83
CA TYR A 601 -23.40 6.43 14.82
C TYR A 601 -23.97 6.55 16.24
N GLY A 602 -24.46 7.74 16.62
CA GLY A 602 -25.18 7.95 17.88
C GLY A 602 -26.59 7.34 17.86
N TYR A 603 -27.16 7.10 19.04
CA TYR A 603 -28.49 6.48 19.19
C TYR A 603 -29.58 7.27 18.45
N HIS A 604 -30.29 6.59 17.53
CA HIS A 604 -31.41 7.17 16.80
C HIS A 604 -32.67 6.31 16.94
N SER A 605 -33.61 6.73 17.80
CA SER A 605 -34.84 5.97 18.10
C SER A 605 -35.79 5.85 16.90
N LEU A 606 -35.77 6.85 16.01
CA LEU A 606 -36.55 6.93 14.78
C LEU A 606 -35.86 6.31 13.56
N ASP A 607 -34.68 5.72 13.72
CA ASP A 607 -34.04 4.91 12.69
C ASP A 607 -34.38 3.43 12.89
N LYS A 608 -34.90 2.80 11.84
CA LYS A 608 -35.32 1.40 11.81
C LYS A 608 -34.64 0.61 10.69
N SER A 609 -33.59 1.16 10.07
CA SER A 609 -32.81 0.52 9.01
C SER A 609 -31.69 -0.41 9.53
N HIS A 610 -31.88 -1.03 10.69
CA HIS A 610 -30.88 -1.91 11.30
C HIS A 610 -30.57 -3.08 10.35
N LYS A 611 -29.29 -3.25 10.01
CA LYS A 611 -28.80 -4.27 9.08
C LYS A 611 -28.80 -5.64 9.77
N SER A 612 -28.95 -6.72 9.00
CA SER A 612 -29.03 -8.07 9.56
C SER A 612 -27.71 -8.50 10.24
N PRO A 613 -27.73 -9.41 11.21
CA PRO A 613 -26.50 -9.99 11.77
C PRO A 613 -25.62 -10.64 10.69
N SER A 614 -26.23 -11.28 9.70
CA SER A 614 -25.52 -11.89 8.57
C SER A 614 -24.74 -10.89 7.73
N HIS A 615 -25.18 -9.64 7.63
CA HIS A 615 -24.39 -8.60 6.97
C HIS A 615 -23.07 -8.36 7.71
N PHE A 616 -23.08 -8.24 9.03
CA PHE A 616 -21.88 -7.97 9.83
C PHE A 616 -20.93 -9.17 9.92
N ILE A 617 -21.46 -10.40 10.03
CA ILE A 617 -20.66 -11.63 9.98
C ILE A 617 -19.90 -11.72 8.65
N ARG A 618 -20.60 -11.55 7.51
CA ARG A 618 -19.98 -11.55 6.18
C ARG A 618 -19.00 -10.36 6.01
N LEU A 619 -19.31 -9.19 6.55
CA LEU A 619 -18.42 -8.02 6.48
C LEU A 619 -17.13 -8.21 7.29
N LEU A 620 -17.20 -8.85 8.45
CA LEU A 620 -16.05 -9.21 9.29
C LEU A 620 -15.12 -10.20 8.56
N ALA A 621 -15.69 -11.27 7.99
CA ALA A 621 -14.95 -12.21 7.16
C ALA A 621 -14.29 -11.52 5.95
N LYS A 622 -15.02 -10.65 5.24
CA LYS A 622 -14.48 -9.84 4.12
C LYS A 622 -13.32 -8.94 4.56
N ALA A 623 -13.40 -8.29 5.71
CA ALA A 623 -12.34 -7.41 6.23
C ALA A 623 -11.07 -8.21 6.55
N ALA A 624 -11.22 -9.29 7.33
CA ALA A 624 -10.13 -10.19 7.70
C ALA A 624 -9.46 -10.83 6.45
N ALA A 625 -10.26 -11.25 5.47
CA ALA A 625 -9.79 -11.78 4.19
C ALA A 625 -8.86 -10.82 3.43
N LYS A 626 -9.07 -9.51 3.59
CA LYS A 626 -8.29 -8.43 2.96
C LYS A 626 -7.26 -7.81 3.94
N GLY A 627 -7.07 -8.43 5.10
CA GLY A 627 -6.05 -8.11 6.12
C GLY A 627 -6.49 -7.11 7.19
N GLY A 628 -7.62 -6.43 7.00
CA GLY A 628 -8.07 -5.35 7.88
C GLY A 628 -8.86 -5.82 9.10
N ASN A 629 -9.18 -4.84 9.95
CA ASN A 629 -10.02 -4.99 11.13
C ASN A 629 -11.44 -4.42 10.89
N LEU A 630 -12.39 -4.83 11.73
CA LEU A 630 -13.74 -4.27 11.80
C LEU A 630 -13.98 -3.65 13.19
N LEU A 631 -14.26 -2.35 13.22
CA LEU A 631 -14.63 -1.60 14.42
C LEU A 631 -16.13 -1.26 14.34
N LEU A 632 -16.98 -2.21 14.76
CA LEU A 632 -18.43 -2.13 14.60
C LEU A 632 -19.05 -1.17 15.61
N ASN A 633 -19.73 -0.14 15.12
CA ASN A 633 -20.37 0.85 15.98
C ASN A 633 -21.73 0.42 16.52
N ILE A 634 -21.94 0.70 17.81
CA ILE A 634 -23.23 0.79 18.47
C ILE A 634 -23.52 2.22 18.94
N GLY A 635 -24.79 2.56 19.09
CA GLY A 635 -25.25 3.83 19.64
C GLY A 635 -26.07 3.61 20.93
N PRO A 636 -25.44 3.60 22.12
CA PRO A 636 -26.17 3.40 23.37
C PRO A 636 -27.17 4.51 23.64
N MET A 637 -28.30 4.13 24.27
CA MET A 637 -29.38 5.03 24.62
C MET A 637 -28.94 6.04 25.69
N GLY A 638 -29.63 7.17 25.78
CA GLY A 638 -29.34 8.18 26.80
C GLY A 638 -29.60 7.75 28.25
N SER A 639 -30.19 6.57 28.50
CA SER A 639 -30.25 5.98 29.84
C SER A 639 -28.97 5.23 30.24
N GLY A 640 -28.08 4.94 29.29
CA GLY A 640 -26.84 4.16 29.51
C GLY A 640 -26.92 2.68 29.11
N LYS A 641 -28.09 2.19 28.69
CA LYS A 641 -28.23 0.87 28.10
C LYS A 641 -27.91 0.86 26.61
N MET A 642 -27.37 -0.26 26.11
CA MET A 642 -27.33 -0.51 24.66
C MET A 642 -28.75 -0.65 24.10
N ALA A 643 -28.95 -0.28 22.83
CA ALA A 643 -30.25 -0.46 22.17
C ALA A 643 -30.57 -1.97 22.04
N PRO A 644 -31.82 -2.41 22.25
CA PRO A 644 -32.20 -3.82 22.07
C PRO A 644 -31.90 -4.37 20.66
N GLU A 645 -32.05 -3.52 19.63
CA GLU A 645 -31.71 -3.84 18.24
C GLU A 645 -30.20 -4.13 18.08
N ASP A 646 -29.33 -3.29 18.64
CA ASP A 646 -27.87 -3.46 18.65
C ASP A 646 -27.46 -4.73 19.41
N LEU A 647 -28.03 -4.96 20.61
CA LEU A 647 -27.77 -6.17 21.41
C LEU A 647 -28.18 -7.45 20.67
N SER A 648 -29.29 -7.45 19.94
CA SER A 648 -29.74 -8.59 19.14
C SER A 648 -28.73 -8.93 18.03
N ILE A 649 -28.19 -7.93 17.36
CA ILE A 649 -27.13 -8.08 16.35
C ILE A 649 -25.86 -8.63 17.01
N LEU A 650 -25.41 -8.01 18.10
CA LEU A 650 -24.20 -8.40 18.84
C LEU A 650 -24.29 -9.85 19.34
N HIS A 651 -25.37 -10.25 20.02
CA HIS A 651 -25.56 -11.64 20.47
C HIS A 651 -25.58 -12.66 19.32
N SER A 652 -26.09 -12.27 18.15
CA SER A 652 -26.10 -13.14 16.97
C SER A 652 -24.70 -13.32 16.40
N ILE A 653 -23.87 -12.26 16.39
CA ILE A 653 -22.44 -12.34 16.05
C ILE A 653 -21.68 -13.19 17.08
N GLY A 654 -21.97 -13.04 18.38
CA GLY A 654 -21.35 -13.82 19.45
C GLY A 654 -21.56 -15.33 19.30
N LYS A 655 -22.80 -15.78 19.03
CA LYS A 655 -23.11 -17.20 18.75
C LYS A 655 -22.32 -17.75 17.56
N TRP A 656 -22.15 -16.96 16.50
CA TRP A 656 -21.32 -17.35 15.37
C TRP A 656 -19.83 -17.39 15.75
N TRP A 657 -19.37 -16.43 16.55
CA TRP A 657 -17.98 -16.31 17.00
C TRP A 657 -17.56 -17.45 17.94
N GLU A 658 -18.45 -17.93 18.82
CA GLU A 658 -18.21 -19.10 19.69
C GLU A 658 -17.74 -20.33 18.90
N VAL A 659 -18.28 -20.53 17.69
CA VAL A 659 -17.92 -21.65 16.80
C VAL A 659 -16.78 -21.28 15.86
N ASN A 660 -16.84 -20.09 15.26
CA ASN A 660 -16.03 -19.74 14.09
C ASN A 660 -14.90 -18.72 14.34
N GLY A 661 -14.81 -18.10 15.53
CA GLY A 661 -13.91 -16.97 15.81
C GLY A 661 -12.42 -17.23 15.56
N GLU A 662 -11.96 -18.49 15.56
CA GLU A 662 -10.58 -18.87 15.18
C GLU A 662 -10.23 -18.49 13.72
N SER A 663 -11.23 -18.49 12.83
CA SER A 663 -11.10 -18.11 11.41
C SER A 663 -10.98 -16.61 11.16
N ILE A 664 -11.16 -15.80 12.21
CA ILE A 664 -10.99 -14.35 12.17
C ILE A 664 -9.79 -13.93 13.03
N ARG A 665 -9.75 -14.34 14.31
CA ARG A 665 -8.71 -13.89 15.24
C ARG A 665 -7.33 -14.36 14.81
N GLY A 666 -6.40 -13.42 14.64
CA GLY A 666 -5.01 -13.69 14.27
C GLY A 666 -4.83 -14.22 12.84
N THR A 667 -5.80 -14.02 11.94
CA THR A 667 -5.62 -14.36 10.52
C THR A 667 -4.98 -13.23 9.73
N THR A 668 -4.40 -13.59 8.58
CA THR A 668 -3.85 -12.67 7.58
C THR A 668 -4.69 -12.73 6.29
N ARG A 669 -4.37 -11.80 5.38
CA ARG A 669 -4.96 -11.71 4.04
C ARG A 669 -4.88 -13.07 3.32
N THR A 670 -5.95 -13.46 2.63
CA THR A 670 -5.95 -14.68 1.82
C THR A 670 -5.04 -14.55 0.58
N PRO A 671 -4.37 -15.63 0.16
CA PRO A 671 -3.69 -15.70 -1.13
C PRO A 671 -4.66 -15.87 -2.31
N LEU A 672 -5.94 -16.22 -2.07
CA LEU A 672 -6.92 -16.50 -3.12
C LEU A 672 -7.58 -15.22 -3.65
N MET A 673 -7.87 -15.19 -4.96
CA MET A 673 -8.89 -14.28 -5.49
C MET A 673 -10.26 -14.56 -4.83
N ARG A 674 -11.11 -13.53 -4.72
CA ARG A 674 -12.48 -13.65 -4.22
C ARG A 674 -13.23 -14.77 -4.96
N GLN A 675 -14.13 -15.46 -4.26
CA GLN A 675 -14.91 -16.57 -4.79
C GLN A 675 -16.40 -16.19 -4.93
N SER A 676 -17.15 -16.89 -5.79
CA SER A 676 -18.58 -16.63 -5.96
C SER A 676 -19.40 -16.97 -4.72
N TRP A 677 -18.98 -18.00 -3.97
CA TRP A 677 -19.60 -18.45 -2.72
C TRP A 677 -19.17 -17.65 -1.47
N GLY A 678 -18.14 -16.78 -1.57
CA GLY A 678 -17.62 -16.04 -0.42
C GLY A 678 -16.14 -15.64 -0.51
N ASP A 679 -15.46 -15.70 0.63
CA ASP A 679 -14.08 -15.23 0.82
C ASP A 679 -13.26 -16.27 1.62
N SER A 680 -12.01 -15.98 1.95
CA SER A 680 -11.20 -16.84 2.83
C SER A 680 -10.23 -16.03 3.68
N THR A 681 -9.73 -16.63 4.75
CA THR A 681 -8.65 -16.07 5.60
C THR A 681 -7.52 -17.09 5.75
N LEU A 682 -6.31 -16.62 6.07
CA LEU A 682 -5.12 -17.46 6.21
C LEU A 682 -4.58 -17.41 7.65
N LYS A 683 -4.16 -18.56 8.22
CA LYS A 683 -3.44 -18.62 9.51
C LYS A 683 -2.28 -19.60 9.41
N GLY A 684 -1.07 -19.06 9.28
CA GLY A 684 0.14 -19.85 9.02
C GLY A 684 0.08 -20.58 7.68
N LYS A 685 -0.27 -21.87 7.70
CA LYS A 685 -0.48 -22.71 6.51
C LYS A 685 -1.94 -23.09 6.24
N ASN A 686 -2.86 -22.72 7.14
CA ASN A 686 -4.25 -23.15 7.09
C ASN A 686 -5.15 -22.07 6.48
N LEU A 687 -6.04 -22.46 5.58
CA LEU A 687 -7.09 -21.58 5.06
C LEU A 687 -8.41 -21.85 5.76
N TYR A 688 -9.13 -20.80 6.10
CA TYR A 688 -10.55 -20.87 6.47
C TYR A 688 -11.35 -20.34 5.29
N LEU A 689 -12.19 -21.18 4.70
CA LEU A 689 -13.10 -20.81 3.63
C LEU A 689 -14.40 -20.33 4.27
N HIS A 690 -14.74 -19.05 4.05
CA HIS A 690 -15.96 -18.43 4.55
C HIS A 690 -17.05 -18.56 3.50
N VAL A 691 -17.88 -19.61 3.63
CA VAL A 691 -18.92 -19.98 2.67
C VAL A 691 -20.21 -19.26 3.04
N PHE A 692 -20.38 -18.08 2.44
CA PHE A 692 -21.57 -17.25 2.59
C PHE A 692 -22.77 -17.89 1.90
N ASP A 693 -22.58 -18.39 0.67
CA ASP A 693 -23.66 -18.88 -0.17
C ASP A 693 -23.40 -20.36 -0.51
N TRP A 694 -24.11 -21.25 0.20
CA TRP A 694 -23.88 -22.70 0.18
C TRP A 694 -24.32 -23.33 -1.15
N PRO A 695 -23.43 -24.03 -1.89
CA PRO A 695 -23.79 -24.71 -3.15
C PRO A 695 -24.93 -25.73 -2.96
N SER A 696 -25.99 -25.60 -3.75
CA SER A 696 -27.18 -26.47 -3.68
C SER A 696 -26.93 -27.91 -4.18
N ASP A 697 -25.90 -28.11 -5.01
CA ASP A 697 -25.42 -29.42 -5.46
C ASP A 697 -24.45 -30.10 -4.47
N GLY A 698 -24.15 -29.43 -3.34
CA GLY A 698 -23.19 -29.90 -2.35
C GLY A 698 -21.74 -29.95 -2.86
N LYS A 699 -21.37 -29.17 -3.89
CA LYS A 699 -20.01 -29.08 -4.44
C LYS A 699 -19.44 -27.68 -4.29
N LEU A 700 -18.56 -27.49 -3.30
CA LEU A 700 -17.76 -26.27 -3.22
C LEU A 700 -16.59 -26.36 -4.19
N VAL A 701 -16.49 -25.45 -5.15
CA VAL A 701 -15.28 -25.32 -5.98
C VAL A 701 -14.48 -24.12 -5.48
N VAL A 702 -13.30 -24.39 -4.95
CA VAL A 702 -12.31 -23.39 -4.54
C VAL A 702 -11.42 -23.10 -5.75
N GLY A 703 -11.62 -21.94 -6.35
CA GLY A 703 -10.91 -21.51 -7.55
C GLY A 703 -9.47 -21.12 -7.27
N GLY A 704 -8.52 -21.80 -7.92
CA GLY A 704 -7.12 -21.36 -7.99
C GLY A 704 -6.25 -21.70 -6.78
N LEU A 705 -6.68 -22.59 -5.89
CA LEU A 705 -5.91 -22.99 -4.72
C LEU A 705 -4.73 -23.90 -5.10
N LYS A 706 -3.52 -23.31 -5.14
CA LYS A 706 -2.24 -23.98 -5.44
C LYS A 706 -1.56 -24.44 -4.14
N GLY A 707 -0.91 -25.61 -4.20
CA GLY A 707 -0.29 -26.27 -3.05
C GLY A 707 -1.08 -27.47 -2.54
N GLU A 708 -0.41 -28.37 -1.81
CA GLU A 708 -0.99 -29.64 -1.33
C GLU A 708 -1.89 -29.47 -0.10
N ILE A 709 -3.05 -30.14 -0.12
CA ILE A 709 -4.02 -30.17 0.97
C ILE A 709 -3.85 -31.49 1.73
N GLU A 710 -3.77 -31.41 3.06
CA GLU A 710 -3.71 -32.56 3.97
C GLU A 710 -5.12 -33.09 4.28
N LYS A 711 -6.08 -32.18 4.55
CA LYS A 711 -7.51 -32.48 4.78
C LYS A 711 -8.35 -31.20 4.73
N ALA A 712 -9.66 -31.37 4.59
CA ALA A 712 -10.66 -30.32 4.86
C ALA A 712 -11.69 -30.83 5.88
N THR A 713 -12.17 -29.93 6.73
CA THR A 713 -13.17 -30.21 7.80
C THR A 713 -14.06 -28.99 8.01
N LEU A 714 -15.29 -29.17 8.48
CA LEU A 714 -16.12 -28.05 8.91
C LEU A 714 -15.56 -27.51 10.24
N LEU A 715 -15.54 -26.19 10.43
CA LEU A 715 -15.04 -25.63 11.68
C LEU A 715 -15.96 -25.99 12.87
N ALA A 716 -17.27 -26.05 12.59
CA ALA A 716 -18.33 -26.53 13.49
C ALA A 716 -18.29 -28.06 13.76
N ASP A 717 -17.65 -28.85 12.89
CA ASP A 717 -17.41 -30.28 13.11
C ASP A 717 -16.05 -30.71 12.55
N ARG A 718 -15.02 -30.57 13.39
CA ARG A 718 -13.64 -30.98 13.05
C ARG A 718 -13.44 -32.50 13.00
N LYS A 719 -14.43 -33.32 13.40
CA LYS A 719 -14.31 -34.78 13.40
C LYS A 719 -14.61 -35.34 12.01
N THR A 720 -15.56 -34.74 11.30
CA THR A 720 -15.95 -35.16 9.94
C THR A 720 -15.00 -34.57 8.90
N LYS A 721 -14.19 -35.44 8.28
CA LYS A 721 -13.38 -35.07 7.10
C LYS A 721 -14.27 -34.95 5.87
N LEU A 722 -14.12 -33.85 5.14
CA LEU A 722 -14.76 -33.65 3.85
C LEU A 722 -13.91 -34.29 2.74
N THR A 723 -14.55 -34.84 1.71
CA THR A 723 -13.85 -35.39 0.55
C THR A 723 -13.33 -34.24 -0.31
N VAL A 724 -12.03 -34.24 -0.57
CA VAL A 724 -11.33 -33.21 -1.37
C VAL A 724 -10.83 -33.82 -2.67
N LYS A 725 -11.10 -33.18 -3.81
CA LYS A 725 -10.68 -33.63 -5.14
C LYS A 725 -9.97 -32.50 -5.89
N ARG A 726 -8.74 -32.73 -6.37
CA ARG A 726 -8.03 -31.77 -7.22
C ARG A 726 -8.65 -31.75 -8.62
N LYS A 727 -8.85 -30.56 -9.19
CA LYS A 727 -9.39 -30.32 -10.53
C LYS A 727 -8.50 -29.33 -11.27
N GLY A 728 -7.29 -29.76 -11.64
CA GLY A 728 -6.25 -28.86 -12.16
C GLY A 728 -5.79 -27.89 -11.07
N ILE A 729 -5.91 -26.58 -11.31
CA ILE A 729 -5.63 -25.53 -10.31
C ILE A 729 -6.77 -25.31 -9.30
N ASP A 730 -7.93 -25.94 -9.50
CA ASP A 730 -9.09 -25.83 -8.62
C ASP A 730 -9.17 -27.02 -7.65
N VAL A 731 -9.95 -26.83 -6.58
CA VAL A 731 -10.22 -27.86 -5.58
C VAL A 731 -11.73 -27.99 -5.39
N GLU A 732 -12.26 -29.18 -5.61
CA GLU A 732 -13.66 -29.53 -5.32
C GLU A 732 -13.73 -30.16 -3.93
N ILE A 733 -14.66 -29.69 -3.09
CA ILE A 733 -14.93 -30.23 -1.76
C ILE A 733 -16.39 -30.68 -1.72
N ASP A 734 -16.61 -31.94 -1.35
CA ASP A 734 -17.95 -32.48 -1.12
C ASP A 734 -18.50 -31.96 0.22
N LEU A 735 -19.64 -31.27 0.16
CA LEU A 735 -20.31 -30.66 1.32
C LEU A 735 -21.49 -31.51 1.82
N PRO A 736 -21.88 -31.41 3.11
CA PRO A 736 -23.16 -31.94 3.56
C PRO A 736 -24.36 -31.16 2.96
N PRO A 737 -25.57 -31.77 2.92
CA PRO A 737 -26.77 -31.16 2.33
C PRO A 737 -27.29 -29.89 3.01
N ARG A 738 -26.77 -29.53 4.19
CA ARG A 738 -27.15 -28.34 4.95
C ARG A 738 -25.89 -27.62 5.41
N ALA A 739 -25.88 -26.29 5.22
CA ALA A 739 -24.88 -25.42 5.81
C ALA A 739 -24.96 -25.49 7.34
N PRO A 740 -23.84 -25.61 8.08
CA PRO A 740 -23.83 -25.45 9.54
C PRO A 740 -24.36 -24.09 10.01
N ASP A 741 -24.10 -23.04 9.23
CA ASP A 741 -24.56 -21.67 9.47
C ASP A 741 -24.93 -20.99 8.13
N MET A 742 -26.09 -20.31 8.09
CA MET A 742 -26.63 -19.68 6.87
C MET A 742 -26.12 -18.25 6.63
N ALA A 743 -25.51 -17.61 7.62
CA ALA A 743 -24.83 -16.34 7.46
C ALA A 743 -23.43 -16.55 6.87
N ASP A 744 -22.65 -17.45 7.45
CA ASP A 744 -21.30 -17.81 7.01
C ASP A 744 -20.86 -19.17 7.60
N SER A 745 -20.76 -20.19 6.75
CA SER A 745 -20.26 -21.52 7.14
C SER A 745 -18.77 -21.65 6.87
N VAL A 746 -17.99 -21.94 7.92
CA VAL A 746 -16.53 -22.01 7.79
C VAL A 746 -16.01 -23.43 7.58
N ILE A 747 -15.17 -23.61 6.56
CA ILE A 747 -14.42 -24.86 6.30
C ILE A 747 -12.93 -24.60 6.56
N LEU A 748 -12.32 -25.36 7.46
CA LEU A 748 -10.89 -25.39 7.67
C LEU A 748 -10.23 -26.33 6.64
N VAL A 749 -9.33 -25.77 5.83
CA VAL A 749 -8.46 -26.50 4.91
C VAL A 749 -7.02 -26.43 5.44
N GLU A 750 -6.50 -27.57 5.88
CA GLU A 750 -5.12 -27.71 6.34
C GLU A 750 -4.24 -28.09 5.14
N CYS A 751 -3.27 -27.24 4.80
CA CYS A 751 -2.32 -27.45 3.70
C CYS A 751 -0.96 -27.93 4.22
N LYS A 752 -0.17 -28.64 3.42
CA LYS A 752 1.19 -29.08 3.82
C LYS A 752 2.14 -27.91 4.10
N ALA A 753 2.03 -26.87 3.29
CA ALA A 753 2.76 -25.60 3.41
C ALA A 753 1.81 -24.43 3.10
N THR A 754 2.25 -23.19 3.35
CA THR A 754 1.44 -21.99 3.06
C THR A 754 1.02 -21.97 1.58
N PRO A 755 -0.30 -21.99 1.29
CA PRO A 755 -0.80 -22.11 -0.08
C PRO A 755 -0.59 -20.82 -0.88
N GLN A 756 -0.66 -20.96 -2.20
CA GLN A 756 -0.69 -19.84 -3.14
C GLN A 756 -2.04 -19.81 -3.86
N GLY A 757 -2.45 -18.63 -4.31
CA GLY A 757 -3.65 -18.50 -5.14
C GLY A 757 -3.35 -18.27 -6.60
N ASP A 758 -4.39 -18.44 -7.41
CA ASP A 758 -4.45 -17.90 -8.76
C ASP A 758 -5.19 -16.55 -8.71
N PRO A 759 -4.68 -15.50 -9.36
CA PRO A 759 -5.33 -14.19 -9.36
C PRO A 759 -6.56 -14.13 -10.28
N VAL A 760 -6.81 -15.15 -11.11
CA VAL A 760 -7.93 -15.15 -12.06
C VAL A 760 -9.21 -15.67 -11.40
N PHE A 761 -10.27 -14.84 -11.43
CA PHE A 761 -11.58 -15.18 -10.87
C PHE A 761 -12.22 -16.37 -11.60
N LEU A 762 -12.65 -17.39 -10.84
CA LEU A 762 -13.35 -18.54 -11.39
C LEU A 762 -14.85 -18.28 -11.48
N VAL A 763 -15.39 -18.22 -12.69
CA VAL A 763 -16.84 -18.25 -12.95
C VAL A 763 -17.34 -19.68 -12.74
N GLN A 764 -18.21 -19.88 -11.76
CA GLN A 764 -18.76 -21.17 -11.35
C GLN A 764 -20.08 -21.46 -12.04
N LYS A 765 -20.26 -22.72 -12.44
CA LYS A 765 -21.45 -23.21 -13.16
C LYS A 765 -22.68 -23.50 -12.30
N ASN A 766 -22.54 -23.51 -10.97
CA ASN A 766 -23.58 -23.94 -10.03
C ASN A 766 -24.11 -22.80 -9.14
N MET A 767 -23.66 -21.55 -9.36
CA MET A 767 -24.13 -20.37 -8.62
C MET A 767 -23.91 -19.06 -9.40
N PRO A 768 -24.64 -17.97 -9.08
CA PRO A 768 -24.41 -16.66 -9.65
C PRO A 768 -23.00 -16.11 -9.36
N ASN A 769 -22.40 -15.47 -10.35
CA ASN A 769 -21.03 -14.95 -10.29
C ASN A 769 -21.04 -13.43 -10.41
N ARG A 770 -21.03 -12.71 -9.29
CA ARG A 770 -21.06 -11.24 -9.26
C ARG A 770 -19.65 -10.63 -9.36
N LEU A 771 -19.33 -10.14 -10.54
CA LEU A 771 -18.12 -9.37 -10.84
C LEU A 771 -18.33 -7.92 -10.41
N SER A 772 -17.90 -7.57 -9.20
CA SER A 772 -17.98 -6.20 -8.66
C SER A 772 -16.88 -5.32 -9.24
N VAL A 773 -17.19 -4.06 -9.52
CA VAL A 773 -16.20 -3.07 -10.01
C VAL A 773 -15.02 -2.84 -9.06
N PHE A 774 -15.16 -3.19 -7.77
CA PHE A 774 -14.07 -3.14 -6.79
C PHE A 774 -12.94 -4.15 -7.03
N PHE A 775 -13.16 -5.09 -7.95
CA PHE A 775 -12.19 -6.09 -8.42
C PHE A 775 -11.98 -6.00 -9.94
N ALA A 776 -12.32 -4.85 -10.54
CA ALA A 776 -12.10 -4.56 -11.95
C ALA A 776 -10.86 -3.67 -12.14
N ASP A 777 -10.18 -3.85 -13.27
CA ASP A 777 -9.30 -2.84 -13.83
C ASP A 777 -10.17 -1.73 -14.45
N LEU A 778 -9.85 -0.46 -14.16
CA LEU A 778 -10.49 0.67 -14.83
C LEU A 778 -9.69 1.06 -16.08
N LEU A 779 -10.34 0.97 -17.24
CA LEU A 779 -9.82 1.42 -18.52
C LEU A 779 -10.05 2.94 -18.67
N GLY A 780 -9.11 3.64 -19.30
CA GLY A 780 -9.15 5.11 -19.46
C GLY A 780 -8.49 5.89 -18.30
N THR A 781 -8.28 7.19 -18.51
CA THR A 781 -7.50 8.03 -17.59
C THR A 781 -8.28 8.37 -16.31
N GLN A 782 -7.85 7.80 -15.18
CA GLN A 782 -8.45 8.09 -13.87
C GLN A 782 -8.10 9.52 -13.38
N LYS A 783 -9.09 10.22 -12.80
CA LYS A 783 -8.93 11.59 -12.28
C LYS A 783 -9.66 11.79 -10.96
N LYS A 784 -9.10 12.60 -10.06
CA LYS A 784 -9.68 12.88 -8.72
C LYS A 784 -11.12 13.39 -8.77
N ASP A 785 -11.47 14.18 -9.79
CA ASP A 785 -12.80 14.77 -9.96
C ASP A 785 -13.49 14.27 -11.26
N GLY A 786 -13.08 13.09 -11.73
CA GLY A 786 -13.58 12.44 -12.95
C GLY A 786 -13.72 10.93 -12.78
N TRP A 787 -13.32 10.17 -13.80
CA TRP A 787 -13.40 8.71 -13.84
C TRP A 787 -12.61 8.05 -12.70
N ARG A 788 -13.30 7.26 -11.85
CA ARG A 788 -12.71 6.47 -10.74
C ARG A 788 -13.72 5.50 -10.11
N LEU A 789 -13.22 4.60 -9.26
CA LEU A 789 -14.01 3.92 -8.24
C LEU A 789 -14.46 4.90 -7.14
N ASN A 790 -15.66 4.69 -6.62
CA ASN A 790 -16.20 5.42 -5.48
C ASN A 790 -15.86 4.72 -4.13
N LYS A 791 -16.41 5.25 -3.03
CA LYS A 791 -16.01 4.96 -1.64
C LYS A 791 -16.44 3.58 -1.09
N GLY A 792 -17.29 2.80 -1.76
CA GLY A 792 -17.67 1.45 -1.32
C GLY A 792 -18.73 1.39 -0.21
N THR A 793 -19.47 2.48 0.03
CA THR A 793 -20.66 2.49 0.90
C THR A 793 -21.88 1.97 0.13
N ALA A 794 -23.02 1.77 0.80
CA ALA A 794 -24.25 1.24 0.17
C ALA A 794 -24.69 1.99 -1.11
N THR A 795 -24.53 3.30 -1.17
CA THR A 795 -24.86 4.16 -2.33
C THR A 795 -23.66 4.51 -3.22
N THR A 796 -22.47 4.04 -2.85
CA THR A 796 -21.19 4.38 -3.51
C THR A 796 -20.32 3.17 -3.84
N ALA A 797 -20.93 1.97 -3.86
CA ALA A 797 -20.31 0.73 -4.32
C ALA A 797 -20.34 0.63 -5.87
N ASN A 798 -19.88 1.68 -6.54
CA ASN A 798 -19.93 1.88 -7.98
C ASN A 798 -18.67 2.59 -8.52
N VAL A 799 -18.61 2.77 -9.85
CA VAL A 799 -17.75 3.78 -10.50
C VAL A 799 -18.50 5.11 -10.65
N THR A 800 -17.75 6.21 -10.85
CA THR A 800 -18.32 7.54 -11.12
C THR A 800 -17.46 8.30 -12.12
N GLY A 801 -18.02 9.32 -12.75
CA GLY A 801 -17.29 10.17 -13.70
C GLY A 801 -17.09 9.50 -15.06
N TRP A 802 -17.99 8.59 -15.44
CA TRP A 802 -17.96 7.90 -16.73
C TRP A 802 -18.40 8.83 -17.86
N ARG A 803 -17.53 9.78 -18.25
CA ARG A 803 -17.85 10.89 -19.18
C ARG A 803 -17.19 10.79 -20.55
N GLN A 804 -16.30 9.82 -20.75
CA GLN A 804 -15.49 9.70 -21.95
C GLN A 804 -15.62 8.28 -22.53
N ARG A 805 -15.48 8.13 -23.85
CA ARG A 805 -15.77 6.86 -24.55
C ARG A 805 -14.71 5.79 -24.30
N GLU A 806 -13.48 6.22 -24.02
CA GLU A 806 -12.35 5.40 -23.61
C GLU A 806 -12.46 4.85 -22.18
N CYS A 807 -13.45 5.30 -21.38
CA CYS A 807 -13.71 4.74 -20.07
C CYS A 807 -14.41 3.38 -20.20
N GLY A 808 -13.93 2.40 -19.42
CA GLY A 808 -14.46 1.04 -19.37
C GLY A 808 -14.00 0.30 -18.13
N VAL A 809 -14.57 -0.87 -17.85
CA VAL A 809 -14.12 -1.75 -16.76
C VAL A 809 -13.82 -3.15 -17.29
N HIS A 810 -12.80 -3.81 -16.74
CA HIS A 810 -12.33 -5.12 -17.17
C HIS A 810 -12.13 -6.07 -15.96
N TRP A 811 -12.52 -7.33 -16.11
CA TRP A 811 -12.21 -8.41 -15.18
C TRP A 811 -11.49 -9.55 -15.90
N SER A 812 -10.37 -9.99 -15.33
CA SER A 812 -9.70 -11.24 -15.72
C SER A 812 -10.40 -12.44 -15.08
N THR A 813 -11.08 -13.26 -15.87
CA THR A 813 -11.85 -14.43 -15.39
C THR A 813 -11.47 -15.71 -16.12
N ARG A 814 -11.99 -16.86 -15.66
CA ARG A 814 -11.91 -18.15 -16.33
C ARG A 814 -13.11 -19.02 -16.01
N VAL A 815 -13.40 -19.97 -16.90
CA VAL A 815 -14.44 -20.99 -16.71
C VAL A 815 -13.80 -22.38 -16.79
N ASN A 816 -14.16 -23.28 -15.87
CA ASN A 816 -13.56 -24.62 -15.80
C ASN A 816 -14.33 -25.70 -16.60
N GLN A 817 -15.55 -25.41 -17.04
CA GLN A 817 -16.40 -26.27 -17.87
C GLN A 817 -17.23 -25.38 -18.82
N LYS A 818 -17.59 -25.87 -20.01
CA LYS A 818 -18.58 -25.21 -20.87
C LYS A 818 -19.88 -24.96 -20.11
N THR A 819 -20.40 -23.71 -20.09
CA THR A 819 -21.63 -23.35 -19.38
C THR A 819 -22.32 -22.16 -20.05
N CYS A 820 -23.67 -22.17 -20.04
CA CYS A 820 -24.48 -21.05 -20.48
C CYS A 820 -24.84 -20.16 -19.27
N PHE A 821 -24.79 -18.84 -19.46
CA PHE A 821 -25.09 -17.86 -18.43
C PHE A 821 -26.02 -16.77 -18.97
N ASP A 822 -27.01 -16.35 -18.17
CA ASP A 822 -27.61 -15.03 -18.33
C ASP A 822 -26.62 -13.97 -17.85
N VAL A 823 -26.61 -12.82 -18.53
CA VAL A 823 -25.74 -11.67 -18.20
C VAL A 823 -26.59 -10.53 -17.65
N VAL A 824 -26.45 -10.22 -16.36
CA VAL A 824 -27.16 -9.12 -15.70
C VAL A 824 -26.20 -8.01 -15.31
N VAL A 825 -26.46 -6.79 -15.74
CA VAL A 825 -25.66 -5.60 -15.41
C VAL A 825 -26.40 -4.78 -14.36
N ARG A 826 -25.72 -4.41 -13.28
CA ARG A 826 -26.28 -3.61 -12.19
C ARG A 826 -25.60 -2.25 -12.07
N TYR A 827 -26.36 -1.16 -12.06
CA TYR A 827 -25.85 0.22 -12.04
C TYR A 827 -26.81 1.22 -11.38
N ASP A 828 -26.31 2.41 -11.05
CA ASP A 828 -27.14 3.56 -10.68
C ASP A 828 -27.23 4.56 -11.84
N ALA A 829 -28.45 5.00 -12.13
CA ALA A 829 -28.79 6.04 -13.10
C ALA A 829 -30.04 6.82 -12.62
N PRO A 830 -29.92 7.65 -11.56
CA PRO A 830 -31.04 8.45 -11.08
C PRO A 830 -31.44 9.52 -12.12
N GLY A 831 -32.73 9.62 -12.41
CA GLY A 831 -33.27 10.58 -13.38
C GLY A 831 -33.18 12.05 -12.95
N ALA A 832 -33.62 12.96 -13.82
CA ALA A 832 -33.49 14.41 -13.62
C ALA A 832 -34.20 14.97 -12.37
N ASP A 833 -35.19 14.27 -11.81
CA ASP A 833 -35.85 14.60 -10.53
C ASP A 833 -35.19 13.94 -9.30
N GLY A 834 -34.12 13.17 -9.52
CA GLY A 834 -33.31 12.57 -8.48
C GLY A 834 -32.76 13.63 -7.53
N LYS A 835 -33.11 13.54 -6.25
CA LYS A 835 -32.57 14.39 -5.20
C LYS A 835 -31.20 13.88 -4.78
N LYS A 836 -30.13 14.55 -5.23
CA LYS A 836 -28.79 14.30 -4.71
C LYS A 836 -28.75 14.76 -3.26
N LYS A 837 -28.54 13.81 -2.34
CA LYS A 837 -28.20 14.10 -0.95
C LYS A 837 -26.80 14.72 -0.93
N VAL A 838 -26.75 16.05 -0.81
CA VAL A 838 -25.50 16.80 -0.68
C VAL A 838 -25.28 17.07 0.80
N GLU A 839 -24.24 16.49 1.37
CA GLU A 839 -23.76 16.89 2.68
C GLU A 839 -23.22 18.32 2.58
N THR A 840 -23.82 19.22 3.37
CA THR A 840 -23.37 20.61 3.51
C THR A 840 -23.14 20.90 4.99
N MET A 841 -22.50 22.04 5.29
CA MET A 841 -22.32 22.47 6.69
C MET A 841 -23.65 22.63 7.45
N GLY A 842 -24.78 22.80 6.74
CA GLY A 842 -26.14 22.83 7.29
C GLY A 842 -26.87 21.47 7.35
N GLY A 843 -26.17 20.36 7.12
CA GLY A 843 -26.74 19.01 7.03
C GLY A 843 -26.91 18.49 5.61
N THR A 844 -27.54 17.32 5.48
CA THR A 844 -27.78 16.65 4.20
C THR A 844 -28.96 17.29 3.48
N ILE A 845 -28.69 18.23 2.58
CA ILE A 845 -29.74 18.84 1.76
C ILE A 845 -30.02 17.99 0.51
N SER A 846 -31.30 17.81 0.20
CA SER A 846 -31.72 17.22 -1.07
C SER A 846 -31.71 18.29 -2.16
N LYS A 847 -30.64 18.34 -2.97
CA LYS A 847 -30.55 19.21 -4.15
C LYS A 847 -31.05 18.46 -5.38
N LYS A 848 -31.72 19.14 -6.32
CA LYS A 848 -32.06 18.52 -7.62
C LYS A 848 -30.76 18.13 -8.32
N SER A 849 -30.64 16.87 -8.76
CA SER A 849 -29.44 16.39 -9.42
C SER A 849 -29.33 17.05 -10.79
N GLU A 850 -28.23 17.75 -11.03
CA GLU A 850 -27.86 18.14 -12.40
C GLU A 850 -27.11 17.02 -13.14
N ASP A 851 -26.81 15.90 -12.47
CA ASP A 851 -26.17 14.74 -13.09
C ASP A 851 -27.24 14.02 -13.94
N THR A 852 -27.16 14.13 -15.27
CA THR A 852 -27.96 13.33 -16.21
C THR A 852 -27.18 12.09 -16.63
N PHE A 853 -27.88 10.97 -16.82
CA PHE A 853 -27.30 9.69 -17.24
C PHE A 853 -27.81 9.30 -18.63
N GLY A 854 -27.19 8.34 -19.31
CA GLY A 854 -27.72 7.85 -20.58
C GLY A 854 -26.68 7.59 -21.65
N GLY A 855 -27.07 6.72 -22.59
CA GLY A 855 -26.25 6.25 -23.70
C GLY A 855 -26.36 4.74 -23.84
N THR A 856 -25.53 4.19 -24.72
CA THR A 856 -25.43 2.75 -24.98
C THR A 856 -24.06 2.23 -24.59
N PHE A 857 -24.02 0.95 -24.19
CA PHE A 857 -22.80 0.27 -23.79
C PHE A 857 -22.76 -1.15 -24.34
N VAL A 858 -21.57 -1.74 -24.35
CA VAL A 858 -21.33 -3.13 -24.77
C VAL A 858 -20.70 -3.88 -23.62
N VAL A 859 -21.23 -5.06 -23.31
CA VAL A 859 -20.56 -6.06 -22.48
C VAL A 859 -19.92 -7.07 -23.42
N GLU A 860 -18.59 -7.12 -23.41
CA GLU A 860 -17.80 -8.06 -24.22
C GLU A 860 -17.32 -9.19 -23.31
N ILE A 861 -17.57 -10.43 -23.74
CA ILE A 861 -17.33 -11.65 -22.95
C ILE A 861 -16.66 -12.65 -23.88
N GLY A 862 -15.32 -12.66 -23.88
CA GLY A 862 -14.54 -13.29 -24.95
C GLY A 862 -14.96 -12.75 -26.31
N ASN A 863 -15.36 -13.64 -27.23
CA ASN A 863 -15.77 -13.28 -28.59
C ASN A 863 -17.25 -12.84 -28.70
N GLN A 864 -18.03 -12.88 -27.61
CA GLN A 864 -19.45 -12.49 -27.61
C GLN A 864 -19.61 -11.03 -27.16
N LYS A 865 -20.57 -10.30 -27.76
CA LYS A 865 -20.87 -8.90 -27.43
C LYS A 865 -22.37 -8.73 -27.22
N LEU A 866 -22.76 -8.23 -26.05
CA LEU A 866 -24.14 -7.88 -25.73
C LEU A 866 -24.27 -6.36 -25.61
N LYS A 867 -25.26 -5.77 -26.28
CA LYS A 867 -25.53 -4.32 -26.20
C LYS A 867 -26.57 -4.04 -25.12
N GLY A 868 -26.34 -2.98 -24.34
CA GLY A 868 -27.27 -2.43 -23.37
C GLY A 868 -27.53 -0.95 -23.60
N GLU A 869 -28.71 -0.49 -23.20
CA GLU A 869 -29.08 0.92 -23.13
C GLU A 869 -29.27 1.31 -21.65
N VAL A 870 -28.81 2.50 -21.26
CA VAL A 870 -28.93 2.97 -19.87
C VAL A 870 -30.34 3.48 -19.62
N ILE A 871 -31.05 2.81 -18.71
CA ILE A 871 -32.40 3.17 -18.28
C ILE A 871 -32.30 4.04 -17.02
N GLN A 872 -32.77 5.30 -17.09
CA GLN A 872 -32.80 6.21 -15.94
C GLN A 872 -33.92 5.83 -14.94
N GLN A 873 -33.69 4.82 -14.09
CA GLN A 873 -34.70 4.33 -13.14
C GLN A 873 -34.28 4.40 -11.65
N GLY A 874 -33.20 5.12 -11.31
CA GLY A 874 -32.79 5.32 -9.91
C GLY A 874 -31.49 4.61 -9.54
N GLU A 875 -31.42 4.15 -8.30
CA GLU A 875 -30.27 3.39 -7.76
C GLU A 875 -30.55 1.89 -7.83
N GLY A 876 -29.53 1.08 -8.15
CA GLY A 876 -29.62 -0.38 -8.19
C GLY A 876 -30.43 -0.97 -9.35
N VAL A 877 -30.48 -0.29 -10.49
CA VAL A 877 -31.11 -0.80 -11.73
C VAL A 877 -30.41 -2.09 -12.17
N GLU A 878 -31.17 -3.13 -12.48
CA GLU A 878 -30.67 -4.40 -13.03
C GLU A 878 -31.22 -4.61 -14.45
N LEU A 879 -30.31 -4.86 -15.40
CA LEU A 879 -30.63 -5.07 -16.81
C LEU A 879 -30.08 -6.42 -17.27
N ASN A 880 -30.96 -7.36 -17.62
CA ASN A 880 -30.59 -8.61 -18.27
C ASN A 880 -30.37 -8.36 -19.75
N LEU A 881 -29.17 -8.68 -20.25
CA LEU A 881 -28.75 -8.45 -21.63
C LEU A 881 -28.89 -9.68 -22.54
N GLY A 882 -29.41 -10.79 -22.00
CA GLY A 882 -29.48 -12.07 -22.69
C GLY A 882 -28.40 -13.05 -22.24
N GLN A 883 -28.07 -14.00 -23.11
CA GLN A 883 -27.28 -15.18 -22.77
C GLN A 883 -25.93 -15.22 -23.49
N VAL A 884 -24.94 -15.80 -22.81
CA VAL A 884 -23.65 -16.19 -23.39
C VAL A 884 -23.34 -17.64 -23.06
N THR A 885 -22.73 -18.36 -24.00
CA THR A 885 -22.14 -19.67 -23.72
C THR A 885 -20.62 -19.52 -23.67
N LEU A 886 -20.02 -19.89 -22.55
CA LEU A 886 -18.58 -19.80 -22.34
C LEU A 886 -17.97 -21.18 -22.40
N GLU A 887 -16.89 -21.34 -23.16
CA GLU A 887 -16.10 -22.55 -23.21
C GLU A 887 -15.12 -22.62 -22.03
N ARG A 888 -14.57 -23.81 -21.76
CA ARG A 888 -13.51 -23.98 -20.75
C ARG A 888 -12.25 -23.22 -21.17
N GLY A 889 -11.81 -22.28 -20.34
CA GLY A 889 -10.61 -21.49 -20.58
C GLY A 889 -10.60 -20.15 -19.84
N PRO A 890 -9.55 -19.33 -20.01
CA PRO A 890 -9.58 -17.92 -19.61
C PRO A 890 -10.61 -17.15 -20.44
N VAL A 891 -11.30 -16.21 -19.82
CA VAL A 891 -12.30 -15.33 -20.43
C VAL A 891 -12.11 -13.91 -19.88
N GLN A 892 -11.80 -12.96 -20.76
CA GLN A 892 -11.88 -11.54 -20.41
C GLN A 892 -13.33 -11.08 -20.48
N ILE A 893 -13.73 -10.27 -19.50
CA ILE A 893 -15.06 -9.67 -19.40
C ILE A 893 -14.89 -8.18 -19.24
N GLN A 894 -15.46 -7.38 -20.13
CA GLN A 894 -15.37 -5.92 -20.06
C GLN A 894 -16.68 -5.22 -20.39
N VAL A 895 -16.91 -4.06 -19.77
CA VAL A 895 -18.00 -3.15 -20.10
C VAL A 895 -17.41 -1.89 -20.71
N MET A 896 -17.73 -1.65 -21.98
CA MET A 896 -17.22 -0.55 -22.80
C MET A 896 -18.34 0.41 -23.20
N THR A 897 -17.98 1.69 -23.36
CA THR A 897 -18.90 2.71 -23.86
C THR A 897 -19.13 2.55 -25.36
N ASP A 898 -20.39 2.55 -25.81
CA ASP A 898 -20.73 2.71 -27.23
C ASP A 898 -21.05 4.18 -27.50
N THR A 899 -22.02 4.75 -26.78
CA THR A 899 -22.41 6.18 -26.83
C THR A 899 -22.67 6.75 -25.43
N ILE A 900 -22.53 8.06 -25.24
CA ILE A 900 -22.95 8.77 -24.02
C ILE A 900 -23.88 9.92 -24.44
N THR A 901 -25.06 9.99 -23.83
CA THR A 901 -26.06 11.05 -24.06
C THR A 901 -26.35 11.88 -22.79
N GLY A 902 -25.98 11.38 -21.61
CA GLY A 902 -25.99 12.12 -20.35
C GLY A 902 -24.67 12.86 -20.06
N LYS A 903 -24.58 13.48 -18.88
CA LYS A 903 -23.29 13.97 -18.32
C LYS A 903 -22.36 12.82 -17.92
N GLU A 904 -22.93 11.68 -17.52
CA GLU A 904 -22.23 10.41 -17.29
C GLU A 904 -23.00 9.30 -18.00
N LEU A 905 -22.35 8.19 -18.37
CA LEU A 905 -23.03 7.01 -18.92
C LEU A 905 -23.94 6.38 -17.86
N MET A 906 -23.34 5.82 -16.81
CA MET A 906 -23.98 5.20 -15.65
C MET A 906 -22.97 5.08 -14.50
N ARG A 907 -23.45 4.80 -13.28
CA ARG A 907 -22.61 4.38 -12.15
C ARG A 907 -22.65 2.87 -11.99
N LEU A 908 -21.85 2.16 -12.77
CA LEU A 908 -21.80 0.69 -12.78
C LEU A 908 -21.37 0.13 -11.41
N GLN A 909 -22.09 -0.89 -10.91
CA GLN A 909 -21.81 -1.60 -9.66
C GLN A 909 -21.19 -2.99 -9.92
N SER A 910 -21.78 -3.76 -10.84
CA SER A 910 -21.34 -5.12 -11.16
C SER A 910 -21.92 -5.69 -12.45
N VAL A 911 -21.24 -6.68 -13.02
CA VAL A 911 -21.82 -7.64 -13.97
C VAL A 911 -21.99 -8.98 -13.25
N THR A 912 -23.14 -9.63 -13.40
CA THR A 912 -23.44 -10.93 -12.80
C THR A 912 -23.70 -11.97 -13.89
N LEU A 913 -22.95 -13.08 -13.86
CA LEU A 913 -23.21 -14.24 -14.71
C LEU A 913 -24.02 -15.28 -13.93
N ILE A 914 -25.27 -15.52 -14.31
CA ILE A 914 -26.18 -16.48 -13.66
C ILE A 914 -26.24 -17.76 -14.51
N PRO A 915 -25.76 -18.91 -14.01
CA PRO A 915 -25.75 -20.15 -14.80
C PRO A 915 -27.18 -20.66 -15.10
N ARG A 916 -27.31 -21.36 -16.23
CA ARG A 916 -28.55 -21.97 -16.74
C ARG A 916 -28.51 -23.49 -16.76
#